data_AF-A0AAV0V7R0-F1
#
_entry.id   AF-A0AAV0V7R0-F1
#
_cell.length_a   1.000
_cell.length_b   1.000
_cell.length_c   1.000
_cell.angle_alpha   90.00
_cell.angle_beta   90.00
_cell.angle_gamma   90.00
#
_symmetry.space_group_name_H-M   'P 1'
#
loop_
_entity.id
_entity.type
_entity.pdbx_description
1 polymer ?
#
loop_
_entity_poly.entity_id
_entity_poly.type
_entity_poly.pdbx_seq_one_letter_code
_entity_poly.pdbx_strand_id
1 'polypeptide(L)'
;MGDSLNRSSSFEEPQLLPRTKEGSQKEEDATLKPMCKSTTALPIASLFNRLDEADLQDAIQLGLLLEGLPISNDAAVPDFGVAYEKKGGNRMAGCGVDVFSSQRLLQARCKQFAMQRGFQLFVSGSSTRPNGGGNVKYRCKKLHGQQFFDSSTPVNQLQCPFYINGYGKNQQWKITRACFLHNHYKFIGCRTGSASNLIQLPIPPATIAPVNQEIPKTVSSTAIGMLQKQENEAIAAQETEIATTILPQRVKAQRNTTMSMKTLCRMVTDEVNKYPVSNLVMAKLDGKVIRRILLRQGHTINHMMSSRIKRHLQEERIAKVRTSFQKLHGYLKVVSEKNPGSHFRFEKRDDGAFKRALFIPNATLDAVQYCRKIVSLDHITHSEELPETALGKLDGDGNDDMMCGVYLKASIKDFNDEVITLALALVTEENELTWEWFLRELQSTQVTDWNEYTVIAGRAHGLQTAIQTVWPRASYHSCMRRVVEDEIMVNKKVIMTPEKKQSIFGLARSDSISEFDTLRTALVRTNEAAVAYLDELDRKNWVKYAFLEAFQRPTFNELTSDLSMALKSDELFSQHASTSHIKWFGEDPVCSSQPLDTYSQYFMKIAENFYERRQSVKLRPAHELVPLREEQLQQILQGSQRCESVPCTNGLYMVRYLGATQLNIPDSWRHVNLDRWECTCQDWQDQHFPCLHAIHAAELDRRRIDSLYDTRQNSIENYLNCYATLFTPWPVDASPIEPEVSVKTPLDFFFSQDGSGRRKPGPRPKNRKVSIASMLSR
;
A
#
# COMPACT_ATOMS: atom_id res chain seq x y z
N MET A 1 -29.35 -62.36 -13.09
CA MET A 1 -29.28 -62.88 -14.47
C MET A 1 -28.14 -62.12 -15.13
N GLY A 2 -26.93 -62.66 -15.27
CA GLY A 2 -26.58 -64.09 -15.33
C GLY A 2 -26.65 -64.55 -16.80
N ASP A 3 -25.66 -65.25 -17.36
CA ASP A 3 -24.49 -65.84 -16.69
C ASP A 3 -23.35 -66.20 -17.68
N SER A 4 -22.11 -66.35 -17.16
CA SER A 4 -21.14 -67.46 -17.38
C SER A 4 -20.94 -68.13 -18.77
N LEU A 5 -19.79 -68.68 -19.22
CA LEU A 5 -18.41 -69.01 -18.74
C LEU A 5 -17.53 -69.15 -20.03
N ASN A 6 -16.25 -68.73 -20.16
CA ASN A 6 -14.97 -69.12 -19.51
C ASN A 6 -14.29 -70.40 -20.07
N ARG A 7 -12.98 -70.30 -20.44
CA ARG A 7 -11.88 -71.31 -20.39
C ARG A 7 -10.64 -70.83 -21.20
N SER A 8 -9.38 -71.26 -21.01
CA SER A 8 -8.55 -71.54 -19.81
C SER A 8 -7.20 -72.20 -20.19
N SER A 9 -6.05 -71.70 -19.71
CA SER A 9 -4.81 -72.48 -19.43
C SER A 9 -3.80 -71.66 -18.60
N SER A 10 -2.91 -72.33 -17.86
CA SER A 10 -2.03 -71.74 -16.83
C SER A 10 -0.79 -72.61 -16.56
N PHE A 11 -0.07 -72.34 -15.44
CA PHE A 11 1.15 -73.01 -14.92
C PHE A 11 2.48 -72.50 -15.55
N GLU A 12 3.62 -72.39 -14.83
CA GLU A 12 3.96 -72.77 -13.44
C GLU A 12 5.04 -71.87 -12.79
N GLU A 13 5.32 -72.03 -11.48
CA GLU A 13 6.35 -71.35 -10.67
C GLU A 13 7.06 -72.38 -9.76
N PRO A 14 8.36 -72.20 -9.39
CA PRO A 14 8.73 -72.47 -8.00
C PRO A 14 9.88 -71.61 -7.38
N GLN A 15 9.50 -70.78 -6.38
CA GLN A 15 9.97 -70.79 -4.98
C GLN A 15 11.48 -70.76 -4.52
N LEU A 16 11.66 -69.95 -3.45
CA LEU A 16 12.40 -70.17 -2.17
C LEU A 16 13.80 -69.55 -1.88
N LEU A 17 14.05 -69.42 -0.56
CA LEU A 17 15.08 -68.62 0.15
C LEU A 17 16.09 -69.49 0.92
N PRO A 18 17.25 -68.94 1.37
CA PRO A 18 17.41 -68.70 2.82
C PRO A 18 18.19 -67.40 3.22
N ARG A 19 18.51 -67.25 4.52
CA ARG A 19 19.02 -66.04 5.23
C ARG A 19 20.39 -66.28 5.92
N THR A 20 20.91 -65.23 6.58
CA THR A 20 21.95 -65.19 7.68
C THR A 20 23.42 -65.07 7.23
N LYS A 21 24.38 -64.49 7.98
CA LYS A 21 24.40 -63.61 9.20
C LYS A 21 25.83 -63.02 9.39
N GLU A 22 25.98 -61.83 10.00
CA GLU A 22 27.22 -61.29 10.64
C GLU A 22 28.51 -61.20 9.76
N GLY A 23 29.61 -60.51 10.09
CA GLY A 23 29.88 -59.46 11.09
C GLY A 23 31.40 -59.10 11.21
N SER A 24 31.73 -57.79 11.28
CA SER A 24 33.00 -57.19 11.79
C SER A 24 34.31 -57.08 10.94
N GLN A 25 34.70 -55.81 10.73
CA GLN A 25 36.04 -55.18 10.97
C GLN A 25 37.17 -55.02 9.90
N LYS A 26 37.77 -53.81 9.97
CA LYS A 26 39.10 -53.28 9.54
C LYS A 26 39.37 -52.77 8.10
N GLU A 27 39.75 -51.48 8.02
CA GLU A 27 41.09 -50.92 7.66
C GLU A 27 42.09 -51.87 6.96
N GLU A 28 42.96 -51.49 6.01
CA GLU A 28 43.45 -50.20 5.43
C GLU A 28 44.22 -50.56 4.10
N ASP A 29 44.64 -49.72 3.15
CA ASP A 29 44.56 -48.27 2.84
C ASP A 29 44.83 -48.09 1.29
N ALA A 30 45.06 -46.85 0.83
CA ALA A 30 45.99 -46.43 -0.22
C ALA A 30 45.48 -46.31 -1.67
N THR A 31 45.20 -45.07 -2.10
CA THR A 31 45.57 -44.60 -3.44
C THR A 31 45.86 -43.09 -3.44
N LEU A 32 46.94 -42.67 -4.11
CA LEU A 32 47.56 -41.35 -3.90
C LEU A 32 46.75 -40.15 -4.44
N LYS A 33 46.90 -39.00 -3.76
CA LYS A 33 46.60 -37.65 -4.30
C LYS A 33 47.79 -36.71 -4.09
N PRO A 34 48.28 -36.01 -5.13
CA PRO A 34 49.23 -34.91 -4.95
C PRO A 34 48.52 -33.63 -4.47
N MET A 35 49.28 -32.75 -3.80
CA MET A 35 48.75 -31.58 -3.12
C MET A 35 48.38 -30.42 -4.07
N CYS A 36 47.26 -29.75 -3.79
CA CYS A 36 47.07 -28.34 -4.14
C CYS A 36 46.61 -27.56 -2.90
N LYS A 37 46.94 -26.27 -2.82
CA LYS A 37 46.84 -25.48 -1.58
C LYS A 37 45.37 -25.17 -1.22
N SER A 38 44.97 -25.49 0.01
CA SER A 38 43.59 -25.28 0.48
C SER A 38 43.30 -23.80 0.80
N THR A 39 42.84 -23.06 -0.19
CA THR A 39 42.16 -21.77 0.05
C THR A 39 40.79 -22.05 0.64
N THR A 40 40.63 -21.89 1.96
CA THR A 40 39.38 -22.18 2.66
C THR A 40 38.34 -21.14 2.28
N ALA A 41 37.30 -21.55 1.55
CA ALA A 41 36.23 -20.63 1.14
C ALA A 41 35.50 -20.05 2.36
N LEU A 42 35.26 -18.74 2.35
CA LEU A 42 34.58 -18.03 3.43
C LEU A 42 33.12 -18.50 3.56
N PRO A 43 32.56 -18.59 4.79
CA PRO A 43 31.13 -18.79 4.97
C PRO A 43 30.35 -17.66 4.30
N ILE A 44 29.40 -17.99 3.41
CA ILE A 44 28.67 -17.04 2.55
C ILE A 44 28.11 -15.84 3.34
N ALA A 45 27.71 -16.06 4.59
CA ALA A 45 27.19 -15.04 5.50
C ALA A 45 28.18 -13.93 5.92
N SER A 46 29.49 -14.03 5.65
CA SER A 46 30.45 -12.96 5.97
C SER A 46 30.61 -11.90 4.87
N LEU A 47 30.34 -12.25 3.60
CA LEU A 47 30.51 -11.37 2.42
C LEU A 47 29.74 -10.05 2.50
N PHE A 48 28.60 -10.05 3.18
CA PHE A 48 27.69 -8.90 3.26
C PHE A 48 27.72 -8.18 4.62
N ASN A 49 28.68 -8.49 5.50
CA ASN A 49 28.82 -7.82 6.80
C ASN A 49 29.90 -6.74 6.75
N ARG A 50 29.58 -5.52 7.19
CA ARG A 50 30.51 -4.40 7.30
C ARG A 50 30.73 -4.02 8.77
N LEU A 51 31.96 -3.60 9.07
CA LEU A 51 32.38 -2.99 10.32
C LEU A 51 32.81 -1.56 9.99
N ASP A 52 32.17 -0.56 10.61
CA ASP A 52 32.50 0.85 10.37
C ASP A 52 33.33 1.38 11.54
N GLU A 53 34.51 1.94 11.27
CA GLU A 53 35.42 2.46 12.30
C GLU A 53 34.76 3.51 13.21
N ALA A 54 33.91 4.37 12.64
CA ALA A 54 33.15 5.36 13.40
C ALA A 54 32.11 4.76 14.37
N ASP A 55 31.68 3.51 14.19
CA ASP A 55 30.86 2.80 15.19
C ASP A 55 31.71 2.37 16.40
N LEU A 56 33.01 2.09 16.20
CA LEU A 56 33.94 1.75 17.29
C LEU A 56 34.34 3.00 18.07
N GLN A 57 34.65 4.09 17.38
CA GLN A 57 35.01 5.38 17.98
C GLN A 57 33.88 5.96 18.84
N ASP A 58 32.64 6.03 18.32
CA ASP A 58 31.48 6.46 19.11
C ASP A 58 31.18 5.49 20.27
N ALA A 59 31.44 4.19 20.13
CA ALA A 59 31.25 3.24 21.22
C ALA A 59 32.28 3.42 22.35
N ILE A 60 33.54 3.76 22.03
CA ILE A 60 34.57 4.12 23.01
C ILE A 60 34.20 5.44 23.70
N GLN A 61 33.87 6.49 22.93
CA GLN A 61 33.48 7.81 23.47
C GLN A 61 32.27 7.72 24.42
N LEU A 62 31.32 6.81 24.14
CA LEU A 62 30.15 6.56 24.97
C LEU A 62 30.39 5.53 26.09
N GLY A 63 31.62 5.11 26.36
CA GLY A 63 31.98 4.16 27.42
C GLY A 63 31.41 2.75 27.24
N LEU A 64 30.89 2.43 26.04
CA LEU A 64 30.29 1.14 25.69
C LEU A 64 31.36 0.12 25.23
N LEU A 65 32.50 0.61 24.77
CA LEU A 65 33.67 -0.15 24.36
C LEU A 65 34.92 0.35 25.12
N LEU A 66 35.85 -0.54 25.44
CA LEU A 66 37.17 -0.22 26.00
C LEU A 66 38.14 0.16 24.88
N GLU A 67 38.83 1.28 25.07
CA GLU A 67 39.98 1.67 24.24
C GLU A 67 41.07 0.59 24.32
N GLY A 68 41.62 0.19 23.17
CA GLY A 68 42.62 -0.89 23.08
C GLY A 68 42.08 -2.33 23.16
N LEU A 69 40.76 -2.56 23.25
CA LEU A 69 40.21 -3.93 23.19
C LEU A 69 40.30 -4.47 21.75
N PRO A 70 40.97 -5.62 21.49
CA PRO A 70 41.21 -6.09 20.13
C PRO A 70 39.94 -6.67 19.49
N ILE A 71 39.46 -5.99 18.44
CA ILE A 71 38.40 -6.45 17.53
C ILE A 71 39.08 -6.92 16.23
N SER A 72 38.64 -8.04 15.66
CA SER A 72 39.16 -8.48 14.36
C SER A 72 38.48 -7.75 13.21
N ASN A 73 39.28 -7.21 12.29
CA ASN A 73 38.84 -6.66 11.01
C ASN A 73 38.94 -7.70 9.87
N ASP A 74 39.48 -8.89 10.14
CA ASP A 74 39.54 -10.00 9.18
C ASP A 74 38.21 -10.78 9.17
N ALA A 75 37.57 -10.84 8.00
CA ALA A 75 36.31 -11.55 7.76
C ALA A 75 36.46 -13.09 7.66
N ALA A 76 37.68 -13.62 7.70
CA ALA A 76 37.97 -15.05 7.73
C ALA A 76 37.88 -15.67 9.14
N VAL A 77 38.00 -14.87 10.21
CA VAL A 77 37.96 -15.38 11.60
C VAL A 77 36.57 -15.26 12.24
N PRO A 78 36.16 -16.22 13.08
CA PRO A 78 34.81 -16.26 13.66
C PRO A 78 34.50 -15.14 14.68
N ASP A 79 35.49 -14.32 15.04
CA ASP A 79 35.35 -13.15 15.91
C ASP A 79 35.42 -11.81 15.14
N PHE A 80 35.25 -11.82 13.81
CA PHE A 80 35.12 -10.63 12.96
C PHE A 80 34.10 -9.63 13.54
N GLY A 81 34.53 -8.38 13.82
CA GLY A 81 33.68 -7.33 14.40
C GLY A 81 33.11 -7.62 15.80
N VAL A 82 33.62 -8.62 16.52
CA VAL A 82 33.14 -9.02 17.86
C VAL A 82 34.08 -8.54 18.97
N ALA A 83 33.58 -7.64 19.81
CA ALA A 83 34.24 -7.22 21.03
C ALA A 83 33.93 -8.17 22.20
N TYR A 84 34.94 -8.84 22.74
CA TYR A 84 34.85 -9.60 24.00
C TYR A 84 36.21 -9.74 24.69
N GLU A 85 36.17 -9.94 26.01
CA GLU A 85 37.37 -10.23 26.80
C GLU A 85 37.74 -11.73 26.67
N LYS A 86 38.97 -12.02 26.23
CA LYS A 86 39.46 -13.40 26.11
C LYS A 86 39.82 -13.97 27.49
N LYS A 87 39.61 -15.29 27.67
CA LYS A 87 39.75 -15.96 28.99
C LYS A 87 41.16 -15.80 29.56
N GLY A 88 41.26 -15.04 30.65
CA GLY A 88 42.49 -14.81 31.41
C GLY A 88 42.25 -13.79 32.53
N GLY A 89 41.48 -12.74 32.23
CA GLY A 89 40.98 -11.78 33.21
C GLY A 89 39.93 -12.35 34.18
N ASN A 90 39.79 -11.69 35.33
CA ASN A 90 38.78 -12.01 36.33
C ASN A 90 37.36 -11.80 35.77
N ARG A 91 36.39 -12.65 36.15
CA ARG A 91 34.98 -12.62 35.66
C ARG A 91 34.22 -11.30 35.93
N MET A 92 34.86 -10.33 36.57
CA MET A 92 34.34 -8.99 36.86
C MET A 92 34.66 -7.94 35.79
N ALA A 93 35.68 -8.13 34.93
CA ALA A 93 35.92 -7.24 33.79
C ALA A 93 34.90 -7.44 32.65
N GLY A 94 34.84 -6.51 31.69
CA GLY A 94 33.80 -6.43 30.66
C GLY A 94 34.23 -5.53 29.51
N CYS A 95 33.40 -5.42 28.46
CA CYS A 95 33.84 -4.82 27.19
C CYS A 95 33.82 -3.30 27.14
N GLY A 96 33.21 -2.61 28.11
CA GLY A 96 33.04 -1.16 28.14
C GLY A 96 33.50 -0.56 29.47
N VAL A 97 33.87 0.72 29.43
CA VAL A 97 34.36 1.50 30.58
C VAL A 97 33.27 1.67 31.65
N ASP A 98 32.03 1.97 31.24
CA ASP A 98 30.98 2.40 32.17
C ASP A 98 30.31 1.23 32.90
N VAL A 99 30.25 1.33 34.23
CA VAL A 99 29.41 0.49 35.10
C VAL A 99 28.14 1.26 35.47
N PHE A 100 27.02 0.85 34.88
CA PHE A 100 25.72 1.51 35.03
C PHE A 100 25.01 1.03 36.30
N SER A 101 24.48 1.94 37.12
CA SER A 101 23.72 1.60 38.34
C SER A 101 22.32 1.03 38.09
N SER A 102 21.91 0.86 36.83
CA SER A 102 20.71 0.10 36.47
C SER A 102 20.70 -0.31 34.99
N GLN A 103 19.93 -1.36 34.67
CA GLN A 103 19.61 -1.76 33.29
C GLN A 103 19.03 -0.61 32.45
N ARG A 104 18.29 0.32 33.07
CA ARG A 104 17.68 1.47 32.38
C ARG A 104 18.73 2.48 31.88
N LEU A 105 19.79 2.72 32.65
CA LEU A 105 20.88 3.61 32.25
C LEU A 105 21.74 2.98 31.14
N LEU A 106 22.07 1.68 31.26
CA LEU A 106 22.70 0.93 30.17
C LEU A 106 21.83 0.97 28.90
N GLN A 107 20.52 0.77 29.01
CA GLN A 107 19.60 0.89 27.87
C GLN A 107 19.60 2.30 27.26
N ALA A 108 19.70 3.35 28.08
CA ALA A 108 19.74 4.73 27.61
C ALA A 108 21.01 5.01 26.80
N ARG A 109 22.20 4.65 27.30
CA ARG A 109 23.47 4.85 26.58
C ARG A 109 23.55 4.03 25.29
N CYS A 110 23.10 2.76 25.30
CA CYS A 110 23.00 1.95 24.07
C CYS A 110 22.04 2.57 23.04
N LYS A 111 20.92 3.19 23.46
CA LYS A 111 20.00 3.89 22.55
C LYS A 111 20.60 5.19 21.99
N GLN A 112 21.33 5.94 22.82
CA GLN A 112 22.06 7.14 22.39
C GLN A 112 23.06 6.80 21.27
N PHE A 113 23.89 5.78 21.48
CA PHE A 113 24.81 5.25 20.46
C PHE A 113 24.11 4.92 19.14
N ALA A 114 23.07 4.08 19.18
CA ALA A 114 22.35 3.69 17.97
C ALA A 114 21.72 4.90 17.25
N MET A 115 21.19 5.88 17.99
CA MET A 115 20.63 7.11 17.41
C MET A 115 21.70 7.98 16.74
N GLN A 116 22.90 8.13 17.33
CA GLN A 116 24.03 8.84 16.71
C GLN A 116 24.53 8.12 15.45
N ARG A 117 24.57 6.77 15.48
CA ARG A 117 24.96 5.92 14.34
C ARG A 117 23.83 5.63 13.35
N GLY A 118 22.67 6.27 13.47
CA GLY A 118 21.59 6.17 12.48
C GLY A 118 20.82 4.84 12.45
N PHE A 119 20.71 4.11 13.55
CA PHE A 119 19.86 2.92 13.64
C PHE A 119 19.05 2.86 14.96
N GLN A 120 18.18 1.85 15.09
CA GLN A 120 17.35 1.65 16.28
C GLN A 120 17.69 0.33 16.97
N LEU A 121 17.53 0.27 18.29
CA LEU A 121 17.68 -0.97 19.06
C LEU A 121 16.35 -1.46 19.61
N PHE A 122 16.20 -2.78 19.65
CA PHE A 122 15.20 -3.46 20.49
C PHE A 122 15.88 -4.39 21.49
N VAL A 123 15.15 -4.76 22.55
CA VAL A 123 15.58 -5.79 23.50
C VAL A 123 15.15 -7.13 22.94
N SER A 124 16.10 -7.97 22.51
CA SER A 124 15.81 -9.31 22.00
C SER A 124 15.73 -10.37 23.10
N GLY A 125 16.01 -9.99 24.34
CA GLY A 125 15.85 -10.83 25.52
C GLY A 125 16.34 -10.12 26.78
N SER A 126 15.68 -10.35 27.91
CA SER A 126 16.11 -9.85 29.21
C SER A 126 15.62 -10.74 30.34
N SER A 127 16.44 -10.93 31.37
CA SER A 127 16.05 -11.53 32.65
C SER A 127 16.51 -10.64 33.80
N THR A 128 15.66 -10.47 34.81
CA THR A 128 15.92 -9.69 36.02
C THR A 128 15.72 -10.57 37.25
N ARG A 129 16.68 -10.58 38.17
CA ARG A 129 16.67 -11.34 39.41
C ARG A 129 16.27 -10.43 40.58
N PRO A 130 15.69 -10.96 41.69
CA PRO A 130 15.27 -10.15 42.84
C PRO A 130 16.37 -9.27 43.46
N ASN A 131 17.65 -9.64 43.30
CA ASN A 131 18.81 -8.88 43.79
C ASN A 131 19.28 -7.74 42.86
N GLY A 132 18.44 -7.29 41.92
CA GLY A 132 18.78 -6.22 40.96
C GLY A 132 19.82 -6.60 39.90
N GLY A 133 20.23 -7.88 39.84
CA GLY A 133 21.05 -8.44 38.78
C GLY A 133 20.22 -8.99 37.62
N GLY A 134 20.87 -9.43 36.54
CA GLY A 134 20.18 -9.91 35.35
C GLY A 134 21.06 -10.07 34.11
N ASN A 135 20.41 -10.37 32.98
CA ASN A 135 21.01 -10.32 31.65
C ASN A 135 20.11 -9.49 30.73
N VAL A 136 20.70 -8.81 29.74
CA VAL A 136 19.97 -8.11 28.67
C VAL A 136 20.70 -8.27 27.34
N LYS A 137 19.97 -8.46 26.25
CA LYS A 137 20.52 -8.45 24.90
C LYS A 137 19.79 -7.41 24.05
N TYR A 138 20.55 -6.49 23.49
CA TYR A 138 20.10 -5.53 22.49
C TYR A 138 20.49 -6.02 21.09
N ARG A 139 19.62 -5.79 20.10
CA ARG A 139 19.87 -6.05 18.68
C ARG A 139 19.40 -4.87 17.84
N CYS A 140 20.00 -4.70 16.67
CA CYS A 140 19.50 -3.73 15.68
C CYS A 140 18.06 -4.09 15.28
N LYS A 141 17.17 -3.12 15.36
CA LYS A 141 15.75 -3.24 15.01
C LYS A 141 15.61 -3.05 13.51
N LYS A 142 15.06 -4.08 12.85
CA LYS A 142 14.68 -4.04 11.43
C LYS A 142 13.68 -2.91 11.18
N LEU A 143 13.94 -2.07 10.19
CA LEU A 143 13.08 -0.96 9.78
C LEU A 143 12.36 -1.30 8.47
N HIS A 144 11.20 -0.69 8.24
CA HIS A 144 10.49 -0.83 6.97
C HIS A 144 11.21 -0.01 5.89
N GLY A 145 11.34 -0.54 4.68
CA GLY A 145 12.18 0.05 3.62
C GLY A 145 13.70 -0.02 3.86
N GLN A 146 14.16 -0.80 4.85
CA GLN A 146 15.59 -0.95 5.15
C GLN A 146 16.31 -1.77 4.07
N GLN A 147 17.23 -1.13 3.36
CA GLN A 147 18.08 -1.77 2.35
C GLN A 147 19.19 -2.59 3.03
N PHE A 148 19.35 -3.83 2.59
CA PHE A 148 20.43 -4.73 3.01
C PHE A 148 21.53 -4.78 1.93
N PHE A 149 22.76 -5.16 2.31
CA PHE A 149 23.87 -5.32 1.36
C PHE A 149 23.79 -6.63 0.56
N ASP A 150 23.03 -7.61 1.04
CA ASP A 150 22.64 -8.81 0.29
C ASP A 150 21.34 -8.54 -0.47
N SER A 151 21.41 -8.58 -1.80
CA SER A 151 20.27 -8.43 -2.72
C SER A 151 19.69 -9.77 -3.19
N SER A 152 20.28 -10.90 -2.77
CA SER A 152 19.91 -12.25 -3.21
C SER A 152 19.03 -12.99 -2.19
N THR A 153 19.26 -12.79 -0.90
CA THR A 153 18.41 -13.37 0.15
C THR A 153 17.12 -12.55 0.32
N PRO A 154 15.92 -13.18 0.33
CA PRO A 154 14.66 -12.49 0.58
C PRO A 154 14.69 -11.65 1.87
N VAL A 155 14.27 -10.37 1.75
CA VAL A 155 14.41 -9.38 2.83
C VAL A 155 13.81 -9.86 4.15
N ASN A 156 12.73 -10.64 4.14
CA ASN A 156 12.11 -11.18 5.35
C ASN A 156 13.06 -12.10 6.17
N GLN A 157 13.90 -12.90 5.51
CA GLN A 157 14.85 -13.84 6.14
C GLN A 157 16.09 -13.13 6.74
N LEU A 158 16.51 -12.00 6.16
CA LEU A 158 17.69 -11.25 6.62
C LEU A 158 17.54 -10.70 8.05
N GLN A 159 18.57 -10.89 8.88
CA GLN A 159 18.71 -10.29 10.21
C GLN A 159 20.07 -9.62 10.34
N CYS A 160 20.12 -8.51 11.08
CA CYS A 160 21.37 -7.80 11.37
C CYS A 160 22.22 -8.57 12.40
N PRO A 161 23.52 -8.81 12.16
CA PRO A 161 24.39 -9.51 13.13
C PRO A 161 24.65 -8.68 14.40
N PHE A 162 24.58 -7.35 14.34
CA PHE A 162 24.75 -6.43 15.48
C PHE A 162 24.04 -6.91 16.77
N TYR A 163 24.80 -6.94 17.89
CA TYR A 163 24.21 -7.06 19.22
C TYR A 163 25.08 -6.46 20.33
N ILE A 164 24.47 -6.10 21.46
CA ILE A 164 25.16 -5.78 22.71
C ILE A 164 24.57 -6.64 23.83
N ASN A 165 25.40 -7.44 24.50
CA ASN A 165 25.03 -8.20 25.70
C ASN A 165 25.44 -7.42 26.96
N GLY A 166 24.49 -7.21 27.87
CA GLY A 166 24.73 -6.63 29.20
C GLY A 166 24.46 -7.64 30.31
N TYR A 167 25.26 -7.59 31.37
CA TYR A 167 25.11 -8.40 32.59
C TYR A 167 25.03 -7.50 33.82
N GLY A 168 24.09 -7.81 34.71
CA GLY A 168 23.88 -7.10 35.98
C GLY A 168 24.11 -8.01 37.19
N LYS A 169 24.77 -7.48 38.23
CA LYS A 169 24.83 -8.08 39.57
C LYS A 169 24.87 -6.97 40.61
N ASN A 170 24.11 -7.11 41.70
CA ASN A 170 24.11 -6.16 42.82
C ASN A 170 23.93 -4.68 42.37
N GLN A 171 22.96 -4.44 41.49
CA GLN A 171 22.70 -3.14 40.83
C GLN A 171 23.80 -2.60 39.89
N GLN A 172 24.99 -3.20 39.81
CA GLN A 172 26.02 -2.86 38.82
C GLN A 172 25.75 -3.61 37.51
N TRP A 173 25.63 -2.87 36.40
CA TRP A 173 25.42 -3.39 35.05
C TRP A 173 26.58 -3.01 34.12
N LYS A 174 27.13 -3.99 33.39
CA LYS A 174 28.25 -3.83 32.44
C LYS A 174 27.96 -4.53 31.12
N ILE A 175 28.69 -4.20 30.06
CA ILE A 175 28.69 -4.94 28.79
C ILE A 175 29.66 -6.12 28.87
N THR A 176 29.27 -7.27 28.30
CA THR A 176 30.05 -8.52 28.38
C THR A 176 30.41 -9.15 27.03
N ARG A 177 29.72 -8.78 25.95
CA ARG A 177 30.09 -9.05 24.56
C ARG A 177 29.30 -8.14 23.64
N ALA A 178 29.94 -7.55 22.64
CA ALA A 178 29.27 -6.80 21.58
C ALA A 178 29.69 -7.32 20.20
N CYS A 179 28.85 -7.09 19.20
CA CYS A 179 29.17 -7.27 17.79
C CYS A 179 28.71 -6.01 17.06
N PHE A 180 29.63 -5.35 16.37
CA PHE A 180 29.39 -4.07 15.68
C PHE A 180 29.17 -4.24 14.17
N LEU A 181 29.04 -5.48 13.69
CA LEU A 181 28.75 -5.76 12.29
C LEU A 181 27.31 -5.37 11.90
N HIS A 182 27.18 -4.76 10.72
CA HIS A 182 25.91 -4.47 10.06
C HIS A 182 25.90 -5.05 8.64
N ASN A 183 24.76 -5.61 8.21
CA ASN A 183 24.52 -6.07 6.83
C ASN A 183 23.49 -5.20 6.09
N HIS A 184 23.32 -3.95 6.54
CA HIS A 184 22.35 -3.01 6.02
C HIS A 184 22.89 -1.58 6.06
N TYR A 185 22.29 -0.71 5.23
CA TYR A 185 22.55 0.73 5.29
C TYR A 185 22.02 1.32 6.61
N LYS A 186 22.75 2.29 7.16
CA LYS A 186 22.35 3.08 8.35
C LYS A 186 21.75 4.42 7.91
N PHE A 187 21.20 5.18 8.87
CA PHE A 187 20.51 6.47 8.73
C PHE A 187 19.14 6.44 7.99
N ILE A 188 18.71 5.30 7.44
CA ILE A 188 17.37 5.12 6.85
C ILE A 188 16.28 5.45 7.90
N GLY A 189 15.46 6.46 7.62
CA GLY A 189 14.35 6.90 8.47
C GLY A 189 14.75 7.74 9.69
N CYS A 190 16.02 8.13 9.84
CA CYS A 190 16.48 9.04 10.89
C CYS A 190 16.42 10.50 10.41
N ARG A 191 15.74 11.38 11.16
CA ARG A 191 15.80 12.84 10.92
C ARG A 191 17.12 13.40 11.45
N THR A 192 17.93 13.97 10.59
CA THR A 192 19.15 14.73 10.92
C THR A 192 18.80 16.10 11.51
N GLY A 193 18.33 16.12 12.76
CA GLY A 193 18.36 17.34 13.57
C GLY A 193 19.82 17.76 13.81
N SER A 194 20.09 19.06 13.86
CA SER A 194 21.44 19.60 14.06
C SER A 194 22.07 19.08 15.36
N ALA A 195 23.38 18.82 15.34
CA ALA A 195 24.16 18.38 16.50
C ALA A 195 24.35 19.53 17.51
N SER A 196 23.28 19.91 18.19
CA SER A 196 23.23 20.97 19.20
C SER A 196 22.07 20.66 20.16
N ASN A 197 22.35 20.57 21.47
CA ASN A 197 21.39 20.19 22.53
C ASN A 197 21.06 18.69 22.70
N LEU A 198 22.07 17.80 22.61
CA LEU A 198 22.01 16.54 23.38
C LEU A 198 22.54 16.78 24.80
N ILE A 199 21.78 16.34 25.81
CA ILE A 199 22.15 16.49 27.22
C ILE A 199 23.33 15.57 27.53
N GLN A 200 24.50 16.13 27.85
CA GLN A 200 25.58 15.37 28.47
C GLN A 200 25.12 14.84 29.82
N LEU A 201 25.08 13.51 29.96
CA LEU A 201 24.98 12.86 31.26
C LEU A 201 26.36 12.88 31.93
N PRO A 202 26.49 13.32 33.19
CA PRO A 202 27.79 13.38 33.87
C PRO A 202 28.52 12.04 33.90
N ILE A 203 29.81 12.07 33.58
CA ILE A 203 30.72 10.93 33.72
C ILE A 203 31.03 10.76 35.23
N PRO A 204 30.84 9.57 35.83
CA PRO A 204 31.29 9.32 37.19
C PRO A 204 32.83 9.20 37.23
N PRO A 205 33.52 9.82 38.21
CA PRO A 205 34.97 9.71 38.31
C PRO A 205 35.39 8.27 38.63
N ALA A 206 36.35 7.74 37.88
CA ALA A 206 36.92 6.42 38.12
C ALA A 206 37.88 6.46 39.31
N THR A 207 37.51 5.84 40.44
CA THR A 207 38.37 5.79 41.62
C THR A 207 39.52 4.80 41.43
N ILE A 208 40.71 5.31 41.16
CA ILE A 208 41.96 4.57 41.38
C ILE A 208 42.42 4.80 42.83
N ALA A 209 42.86 3.73 43.48
CA ALA A 209 43.45 3.70 44.82
C ALA A 209 44.58 2.65 44.82
N PRO A 210 45.48 2.61 45.83
CA PRO A 210 45.57 3.46 47.03
C PRO A 210 46.96 4.12 47.19
N VAL A 211 47.18 4.81 48.32
CA VAL A 211 48.34 4.61 49.21
C VAL A 211 48.00 5.21 50.60
N ASN A 212 48.65 4.73 51.65
CA ASN A 212 48.36 5.04 53.06
C ASN A 212 49.26 6.15 53.65
N GLN A 213 48.88 6.62 54.85
CA GLN A 213 49.70 7.36 55.84
C GLN A 213 50.02 8.84 55.48
N GLU A 214 50.09 9.80 56.43
CA GLU A 214 49.96 9.72 57.90
C GLU A 214 49.55 11.05 58.59
N ILE A 215 49.10 10.93 59.85
CA ILE A 215 49.17 11.93 60.96
C ILE A 215 48.24 13.20 60.94
N PRO A 216 47.82 13.75 62.12
CA PRO A 216 46.48 14.38 62.23
C PRO A 216 46.33 15.65 63.13
N LYS A 217 45.06 16.13 63.31
CA LYS A 217 44.55 17.02 64.40
C LYS A 217 45.03 18.51 64.36
N THR A 218 44.35 19.55 64.87
CA THR A 218 43.01 19.76 65.52
C THR A 218 42.67 21.26 65.57
N VAL A 219 41.36 21.64 65.55
CA VAL A 219 40.75 22.86 66.21
C VAL A 219 41.26 24.25 65.72
N SER A 220 40.48 25.25 65.28
CA SER A 220 39.03 25.56 65.21
C SER A 220 38.77 26.55 64.02
N SER A 221 37.78 27.47 63.88
CA SER A 221 36.66 27.99 64.71
C SER A 221 35.55 28.67 63.85
N THR A 222 34.44 29.07 64.49
CA THR A 222 33.39 30.03 64.06
C THR A 222 33.89 31.49 64.00
N ALA A 223 33.28 32.50 63.33
CA ALA A 223 32.02 32.58 62.55
C ALA A 223 31.86 33.88 61.70
N ILE A 224 31.04 33.82 60.63
CA ILE A 224 30.10 34.84 60.07
C ILE A 224 30.62 36.22 59.53
N GLY A 225 30.18 36.59 58.30
CA GLY A 225 30.11 37.99 57.80
C GLY A 225 30.09 38.14 56.27
N MET A 226 29.28 39.05 55.67
CA MET A 226 29.14 39.24 54.20
C MET A 226 29.16 40.72 53.72
N LEU A 227 29.83 41.01 52.59
CA LEU A 227 29.81 42.21 51.71
C LEU A 227 30.34 41.80 50.29
N GLN A 228 30.27 42.53 49.15
CA GLN A 228 29.62 43.81 48.74
C GLN A 228 29.09 43.74 47.27
N LYS A 229 29.26 44.76 46.39
CA LYS A 229 28.66 44.87 45.03
C LYS A 229 29.34 45.92 44.10
N GLN A 230 29.10 45.85 42.77
CA GLN A 230 29.17 46.88 41.68
C GLN A 230 30.34 46.87 40.65
N GLU A 231 30.24 47.73 39.63
CA GLU A 231 30.55 47.49 38.19
C GLU A 231 31.49 48.54 37.54
N ASN A 232 32.11 48.23 36.37
CA ASN A 232 32.20 49.16 35.19
C ASN A 232 32.89 48.59 33.92
N GLU A 233 32.27 48.89 32.75
CA GLU A 233 32.80 49.19 31.38
C GLU A 233 33.90 48.33 30.67
N ALA A 234 34.22 48.65 29.40
CA ALA A 234 34.85 47.74 28.42
C ALA A 234 35.67 48.44 27.31
N ILE A 235 36.61 47.72 26.65
CA ILE A 235 37.11 47.87 25.25
C ILE A 235 38.21 46.82 24.95
N ALA A 236 38.54 46.62 23.66
CA ALA A 236 39.62 45.79 23.08
C ALA A 236 39.36 44.27 22.97
N ALA A 237 40.24 43.56 22.25
CA ALA A 237 39.91 42.32 21.53
C ALA A 237 41.00 41.22 21.59
N GLN A 238 40.60 40.04 21.10
CA GLN A 238 41.36 38.80 20.84
C GLN A 238 41.73 37.87 22.02
N GLU A 239 41.37 36.60 21.78
CA GLU A 239 41.99 35.34 22.20
C GLU A 239 41.88 34.79 23.64
N THR A 240 41.85 33.45 23.69
CA THR A 240 42.01 32.52 24.83
C THR A 240 41.01 32.53 26.01
N GLU A 241 40.23 31.45 26.05
CA GLU A 241 40.17 30.49 27.18
C GLU A 241 39.93 30.96 28.64
N ILE A 242 38.74 30.66 29.19
CA ILE A 242 38.51 29.61 30.22
C ILE A 242 37.04 29.63 30.67
N ALA A 243 36.49 28.48 31.07
CA ALA A 243 35.07 28.32 31.42
C ALA A 243 34.79 28.41 32.93
N THR A 244 33.67 29.05 33.32
CA THR A 244 33.00 28.72 34.60
C THR A 244 31.48 28.96 34.59
N THR A 245 30.74 27.90 34.25
CA THR A 245 29.44 27.49 34.81
C THR A 245 28.59 28.53 35.56
N ILE A 246 27.66 29.19 34.86
CA ILE A 246 26.46 29.76 35.50
C ILE A 246 25.38 28.67 35.59
N LEU A 247 24.93 28.37 36.81
CA LEU A 247 23.79 27.47 37.06
C LEU A 247 22.49 28.07 36.51
N PRO A 248 21.76 27.40 35.60
CA PRO A 248 20.40 27.81 35.26
C PRO A 248 19.52 27.75 36.51
N GLN A 249 18.87 28.86 36.84
CA GLN A 249 17.95 28.92 37.98
C GLN A 249 16.90 27.83 37.85
N ARG A 250 16.63 27.12 38.96
CA ARG A 250 15.57 26.10 39.04
C ARG A 250 14.23 26.76 38.69
N VAL A 251 13.78 26.58 37.44
CA VAL A 251 12.49 27.08 36.95
C VAL A 251 11.42 26.63 37.94
N LYS A 252 10.84 27.59 38.67
CA LYS A 252 9.75 27.32 39.61
C LYS A 252 8.64 26.67 38.79
N ALA A 253 8.17 25.50 39.21
CA ALA A 253 7.10 24.77 38.53
C ALA A 253 5.94 25.75 38.30
N GLN A 254 5.72 26.12 37.03
CA GLN A 254 4.85 27.23 36.68
C GLN A 254 3.44 26.83 37.11
N ARG A 255 2.87 27.56 38.08
CA ARG A 255 1.53 27.27 38.63
C ARG A 255 0.58 27.10 37.46
N ASN A 256 -0.19 26.00 37.46
CA ASN A 256 -1.08 25.62 36.37
C ASN A 256 -1.94 26.80 35.90
N THR A 257 -1.47 27.52 34.87
CA THR A 257 -2.33 28.34 34.03
C THR A 257 -3.28 27.36 33.37
N THR A 258 -4.58 27.49 33.64
CA THR A 258 -5.60 26.58 33.13
C THR A 258 -5.74 26.80 31.62
N MET A 259 -4.86 26.15 30.86
CA MET A 259 -4.86 26.22 29.40
C MET A 259 -6.24 25.83 28.87
N SER A 260 -6.77 26.63 27.95
CA SER A 260 -8.14 26.43 27.49
C SER A 260 -8.30 25.04 26.88
N MET A 261 -9.49 24.46 27.01
CA MET A 261 -9.80 23.15 26.41
C MET A 261 -9.49 23.17 24.90
N LYS A 262 -9.83 24.27 24.22
CA LYS A 262 -9.53 24.51 22.80
C LYS A 262 -8.03 24.48 22.49
N THR A 263 -7.19 25.05 23.35
CA THR A 263 -5.73 25.01 23.20
C THR A 263 -5.19 23.58 23.32
N LEU A 264 -5.66 22.82 24.31
CA LEU A 264 -5.24 21.43 24.53
C LEU A 264 -5.76 20.47 23.43
N CYS A 265 -6.96 20.72 22.89
CA CYS A 265 -7.51 19.94 21.78
C CYS A 265 -6.79 20.27 20.45
N ARG A 266 -6.46 21.55 20.20
CA ARG A 266 -5.60 21.94 19.08
C ARG A 266 -4.22 21.28 19.18
N MET A 267 -3.56 21.32 20.34
CA MET A 267 -2.27 20.66 20.58
C MET A 267 -2.25 19.15 20.31
N VAL A 268 -3.36 18.45 20.54
CA VAL A 268 -3.53 17.04 20.16
C VAL A 268 -3.78 16.90 18.66
N THR A 269 -4.58 17.80 18.08
CA THR A 269 -4.90 17.83 16.63
C THR A 269 -3.66 18.10 15.78
N ASP A 270 -2.86 19.11 16.14
CA ASP A 270 -1.61 19.46 15.49
C ASP A 270 -0.61 18.30 15.50
N GLU A 271 -0.60 17.46 16.54
CA GLU A 271 0.25 16.25 16.62
C GLU A 271 -0.33 15.08 15.81
N VAL A 272 -1.65 14.91 15.79
CA VAL A 272 -2.33 13.84 15.03
C VAL A 272 -2.31 14.11 13.52
N ASN A 273 -2.35 15.38 13.10
CA ASN A 273 -2.24 15.79 11.70
C ASN A 273 -0.84 15.57 11.10
N LYS A 274 0.17 15.20 11.90
CA LYS A 274 1.51 14.80 11.43
C LYS A 274 1.59 13.33 11.01
N TYR A 275 0.49 12.57 11.15
CA TYR A 275 0.40 11.19 10.69
C TYR A 275 -0.36 11.13 9.35
N PRO A 276 0.05 10.30 8.38
CA PRO A 276 -0.54 10.27 7.03
C PRO A 276 -1.99 9.78 6.96
N VAL A 277 -2.62 9.46 8.09
CA VAL A 277 -4.03 9.03 8.17
C VAL A 277 -4.68 9.67 9.42
N SER A 278 -4.60 10.99 9.52
CA SER A 278 -5.00 11.79 10.69
C SER A 278 -6.43 11.49 11.17
N ASN A 279 -7.41 11.39 10.25
CA ASN A 279 -8.81 11.05 10.53
C ASN A 279 -8.97 9.72 11.29
N LEU A 280 -8.17 8.72 10.92
CA LEU A 280 -8.22 7.37 11.51
C LEU A 280 -7.48 7.30 12.85
N VAL A 281 -6.38 8.04 12.99
CA VAL A 281 -5.70 8.24 14.28
C VAL A 281 -6.62 8.99 15.26
N MET A 282 -7.37 9.99 14.79
CA MET A 282 -8.44 10.67 15.56
C MET A 282 -9.53 9.70 16.01
N ALA A 283 -9.96 8.77 15.15
CA ALA A 283 -10.98 7.78 15.51
C ALA A 283 -10.55 6.90 16.70
N LYS A 284 -9.28 6.44 16.71
CA LYS A 284 -8.75 5.52 17.73
C LYS A 284 -7.94 6.20 18.86
N LEU A 285 -7.99 7.52 19.01
CA LEU A 285 -7.41 8.23 20.17
C LEU A 285 -7.94 7.69 21.49
N ASP A 286 -7.05 7.27 22.40
CA ASP A 286 -7.38 6.85 23.76
C ASP A 286 -6.88 7.85 24.81
N GLY A 287 -7.38 7.71 26.04
CA GLY A 287 -7.03 8.59 27.15
C GLY A 287 -5.57 8.49 27.61
N LYS A 288 -4.80 7.48 27.15
CA LYS A 288 -3.36 7.30 27.43
C LYS A 288 -2.51 7.96 26.34
N VAL A 289 -2.90 7.86 25.06
CA VAL A 289 -2.28 8.52 23.91
C VAL A 289 -2.43 10.04 24.02
N ILE A 290 -3.62 10.55 24.35
CA ILE A 290 -3.84 12.00 24.59
C ILE A 290 -2.90 12.53 25.68
N ARG A 291 -2.73 11.80 26.80
CA ARG A 291 -1.76 12.17 27.85
C ARG A 291 -0.32 12.07 27.36
N ARG A 292 0.03 11.07 26.53
CA ARG A 292 1.38 10.88 25.99
C ARG A 292 1.79 12.00 25.03
N ILE A 293 0.84 12.48 24.20
CA ILE A 293 1.04 13.63 23.29
C ILE A 293 1.30 14.89 24.11
N LEU A 294 0.39 15.24 25.02
CA LEU A 294 0.51 16.46 25.82
C LEU A 294 1.73 16.42 26.75
N LEU A 295 2.09 15.25 27.30
CA LEU A 295 3.29 15.09 28.13
C LEU A 295 4.59 15.29 27.34
N ARG A 296 4.66 14.92 26.05
CA ARG A 296 5.81 15.25 25.17
C ARG A 296 5.94 16.75 24.95
N GLN A 297 4.82 17.47 24.95
CA GLN A 297 4.75 18.92 24.83
C GLN A 297 4.89 19.63 26.21
N GLY A 298 5.25 18.90 27.28
CA GLY A 298 5.47 19.44 28.63
C GLY A 298 4.22 19.55 29.51
N HIS A 299 3.04 19.21 29.00
CA HIS A 299 1.77 19.39 29.70
C HIS A 299 1.30 18.11 30.42
N THR A 300 1.22 18.16 31.75
CA THR A 300 0.63 17.08 32.56
C THR A 300 -0.88 17.29 32.71
N ILE A 301 -1.67 16.24 32.42
CA ILE A 301 -3.14 16.29 32.51
C ILE A 301 -3.70 15.01 33.14
N ASN A 302 -4.75 15.17 33.96
CA ASN A 302 -5.38 14.06 34.69
C ASN A 302 -6.36 13.23 33.83
N HIS A 303 -6.93 12.17 34.41
CA HIS A 303 -7.84 11.27 33.70
C HIS A 303 -9.12 11.94 33.21
N MET A 304 -9.71 12.83 34.02
CA MET A 304 -10.94 13.55 33.66
C MET A 304 -10.68 14.52 32.50
N MET A 305 -9.53 15.20 32.50
CA MET A 305 -9.13 16.07 31.40
C MET A 305 -8.87 15.29 30.11
N SER A 306 -8.18 14.15 30.13
CA SER A 306 -8.00 13.36 28.90
C SER A 306 -9.30 12.77 28.35
N SER A 307 -10.30 12.52 29.22
CA SER A 307 -11.65 12.14 28.79
C SER A 307 -12.44 13.32 28.20
N ARG A 308 -12.37 14.52 28.80
CA ARG A 308 -12.99 15.74 28.27
C ARG A 308 -12.41 16.13 26.89
N ILE A 309 -11.09 16.05 26.74
CA ILE A 309 -10.39 16.28 25.45
C ILE A 309 -10.86 15.28 24.40
N LYS A 310 -10.89 13.97 24.71
CA LYS A 310 -11.42 12.96 23.76
C LYS A 310 -12.86 13.29 23.33
N ARG A 311 -13.72 13.67 24.28
CA ARG A 311 -15.12 14.00 23.97
C ARG A 311 -15.23 15.24 23.08
N HIS A 312 -14.46 16.28 23.36
CA HIS A 312 -14.45 17.51 22.56
C HIS A 312 -13.96 17.25 21.13
N LEU A 313 -12.86 16.52 20.95
CA LEU A 313 -12.37 16.13 19.62
C LEU A 313 -13.39 15.28 18.85
N GLN A 314 -14.14 14.41 19.53
CA GLN A 314 -15.24 13.64 18.90
C GLN A 314 -16.46 14.52 18.58
N GLU A 315 -16.76 15.54 19.40
CA GLU A 315 -17.80 16.53 19.15
C GLU A 315 -17.44 17.42 17.94
N GLU A 316 -16.19 17.91 17.86
CA GLU A 316 -15.65 18.68 16.72
C GLU A 316 -15.60 17.83 15.43
N ARG A 317 -15.15 16.58 15.49
CA ARG A 317 -15.09 15.68 14.32
C ARG A 317 -16.48 15.42 13.72
N ILE A 318 -17.45 15.03 14.54
CA ILE A 318 -18.84 14.83 14.10
C ILE A 318 -19.44 16.14 13.58
N ALA A 319 -19.05 17.30 14.13
CA ALA A 319 -19.47 18.60 13.61
C ALA A 319 -18.86 18.91 12.22
N LYS A 320 -17.59 18.57 11.93
CA LYS A 320 -17.04 18.71 10.56
C LYS A 320 -17.83 17.85 9.57
N VAL A 321 -18.04 16.57 9.90
CA VAL A 321 -18.82 15.62 9.07
C VAL A 321 -20.21 16.19 8.79
N ARG A 322 -20.96 16.58 9.83
CA ARG A 322 -22.30 17.14 9.67
C ARG A 322 -22.31 18.41 8.81
N THR A 323 -21.35 19.31 9.01
CA THR A 323 -21.22 20.54 8.19
C THR A 323 -20.97 20.22 6.72
N SER A 324 -20.16 19.19 6.43
CA SER A 324 -19.86 18.74 5.07
C SER A 324 -21.13 18.24 4.36
N PHE A 325 -21.91 17.36 5.00
CA PHE A 325 -23.19 16.89 4.48
C PHE A 325 -24.25 18.01 4.36
N GLN A 326 -24.34 18.91 5.34
CA GLN A 326 -25.33 19.99 5.34
C GLN A 326 -25.04 21.07 4.28
N LYS A 327 -23.77 21.25 3.87
CA LYS A 327 -23.41 22.12 2.73
C LYS A 327 -23.51 21.42 1.37
N LEU A 328 -23.47 20.08 1.32
CA LEU A 328 -23.32 19.33 0.06
C LEU A 328 -24.38 19.68 -0.98
N HIS A 329 -25.67 19.74 -0.61
CA HIS A 329 -26.75 20.08 -1.52
C HIS A 329 -26.57 21.46 -2.17
N GLY A 330 -26.27 22.49 -1.37
CA GLY A 330 -26.02 23.84 -1.86
C GLY A 330 -24.76 23.93 -2.73
N TYR A 331 -23.71 23.18 -2.41
CA TYR A 331 -22.48 23.11 -3.21
C TYR A 331 -22.72 22.49 -4.59
N LEU A 332 -23.36 21.32 -4.66
CA LEU A 332 -23.69 20.67 -5.94
C LEU A 332 -24.60 21.56 -6.80
N LYS A 333 -25.56 22.25 -6.19
CA LYS A 333 -26.40 23.23 -6.89
C LYS A 333 -25.57 24.36 -7.51
N VAL A 334 -24.70 25.02 -6.74
CA VAL A 334 -23.85 26.11 -7.25
C VAL A 334 -22.93 25.63 -8.38
N VAL A 335 -22.35 24.43 -8.28
CA VAL A 335 -21.52 23.86 -9.35
C VAL A 335 -22.34 23.55 -10.61
N SER A 336 -23.59 23.08 -10.49
CA SER A 336 -24.52 22.90 -11.62
C SER A 336 -24.89 24.24 -12.27
N GLU A 337 -25.20 25.27 -11.48
CA GLU A 337 -25.49 26.63 -11.96
C GLU A 337 -24.31 27.29 -12.69
N LYS A 338 -23.06 26.92 -12.33
CA LYS A 338 -21.84 27.34 -13.04
C LYS A 338 -21.50 26.50 -14.27
N ASN A 339 -22.12 25.33 -14.43
CA ASN A 339 -21.85 24.40 -15.53
C ASN A 339 -23.18 23.90 -16.14
N PRO A 340 -23.91 24.75 -16.89
CA PRO A 340 -25.19 24.40 -17.48
C PRO A 340 -25.14 23.10 -18.29
N GLY A 341 -26.19 22.28 -18.14
CA GLY A 341 -26.23 20.90 -18.66
C GLY A 341 -25.75 19.84 -17.67
N SER A 342 -25.06 20.22 -16.58
CA SER A 342 -24.64 19.25 -15.55
C SER A 342 -25.83 18.73 -14.75
N HIS A 343 -26.01 17.41 -14.73
CA HIS A 343 -27.07 16.73 -13.99
C HIS A 343 -26.66 16.47 -12.54
N PHE A 344 -27.54 16.77 -11.58
CA PHE A 344 -27.30 16.42 -10.18
C PHE A 344 -28.58 15.96 -9.46
N ARG A 345 -28.37 15.23 -8.37
CA ARG A 345 -29.42 14.80 -7.43
C ARG A 345 -28.93 14.92 -6.01
N PHE A 346 -29.85 15.23 -5.11
CA PHE A 346 -29.65 15.13 -3.67
C PHE A 346 -30.98 14.66 -3.05
N GLU A 347 -30.95 13.56 -2.33
CA GLU A 347 -32.13 13.00 -1.65
C GLU A 347 -31.87 12.86 -0.14
N LYS A 348 -32.90 13.23 0.62
CA LYS A 348 -33.04 12.96 2.05
C LYS A 348 -34.33 12.17 2.29
N ARG A 349 -34.36 11.41 3.38
CA ARG A 349 -35.54 10.70 3.89
C ARG A 349 -36.46 11.68 4.64
N ASP A 350 -37.69 11.27 4.90
CA ASP A 350 -38.72 12.10 5.57
C ASP A 350 -38.33 12.52 7.00
N ASP A 351 -37.48 11.74 7.65
CA ASP A 351 -36.90 12.06 8.96
C ASP A 351 -35.71 13.04 8.89
N GLY A 352 -35.33 13.49 7.70
CA GLY A 352 -34.18 14.37 7.43
C GLY A 352 -32.85 13.64 7.22
N ALA A 353 -32.78 12.31 7.30
CA ALA A 353 -31.53 11.59 7.04
C ALA A 353 -31.08 11.75 5.58
N PHE A 354 -29.78 12.00 5.37
CA PHE A 354 -29.17 11.85 4.04
C PHE A 354 -29.44 10.43 3.49
N LYS A 355 -29.77 10.34 2.20
CA LYS A 355 -30.01 9.06 1.49
C LYS A 355 -28.98 8.84 0.39
N ARG A 356 -28.82 9.83 -0.51
CA ARG A 356 -27.90 9.77 -1.65
C ARG A 356 -27.71 11.14 -2.30
N ALA A 357 -26.56 11.31 -2.96
CA ALA A 357 -26.25 12.43 -3.86
C ALA A 357 -25.55 11.92 -5.11
N LEU A 358 -25.68 12.64 -6.22
CA LEU A 358 -25.07 12.33 -7.52
C LEU A 358 -24.71 13.63 -8.22
N PHE A 359 -23.59 13.64 -8.94
CA PHE A 359 -23.26 14.65 -9.94
C PHE A 359 -22.69 14.03 -11.22
N ILE A 360 -23.15 14.53 -12.37
CA ILE A 360 -22.68 14.18 -13.71
C ILE A 360 -22.41 15.50 -14.45
N PRO A 361 -21.13 15.90 -14.64
CA PRO A 361 -20.77 17.13 -15.34
C PRO A 361 -21.24 17.18 -16.80
N ASN A 362 -21.61 18.37 -17.27
CA ASN A 362 -21.84 18.63 -18.69
C ASN A 362 -20.66 18.18 -19.57
N ALA A 363 -19.43 18.52 -19.17
CA ALA A 363 -18.23 18.20 -19.94
C ALA A 363 -17.97 16.69 -20.05
N THR A 364 -18.38 15.88 -19.07
CA THR A 364 -18.25 14.42 -19.18
C THR A 364 -19.40 13.78 -19.94
N LEU A 365 -20.57 14.42 -19.99
CA LEU A 365 -21.68 14.03 -20.87
C LEU A 365 -21.32 14.28 -22.34
N ASP A 366 -20.91 15.50 -22.69
CA ASP A 366 -20.55 15.86 -24.06
C ASP A 366 -19.44 14.96 -24.64
N ALA A 367 -18.53 14.49 -23.79
CA ALA A 367 -17.46 13.55 -24.12
C ALA A 367 -17.94 12.14 -24.52
N VAL A 368 -19.12 11.68 -24.07
CA VAL A 368 -19.58 10.28 -24.22
C VAL A 368 -19.63 9.84 -25.69
N GLN A 369 -20.04 10.73 -26.60
CA GLN A 369 -20.19 10.44 -28.04
C GLN A 369 -18.84 10.26 -28.77
N TYR A 370 -17.76 10.81 -28.21
CA TYR A 370 -16.40 10.76 -28.76
C TYR A 370 -15.55 9.65 -28.13
N CYS A 371 -16.09 8.96 -27.12
CA CYS A 371 -15.47 7.84 -26.42
C CYS A 371 -15.78 6.47 -27.06
N ARG A 372 -15.03 5.45 -26.65
CA ARG A 372 -15.32 4.05 -26.98
C ARG A 372 -16.66 3.63 -26.33
N LYS A 373 -17.39 2.67 -26.94
CA LYS A 373 -18.66 2.11 -26.38
C LYS A 373 -18.41 1.13 -25.21
N ILE A 374 -17.70 1.62 -24.20
CA ILE A 374 -17.36 0.90 -22.97
C ILE A 374 -17.67 1.79 -21.76
N VAL A 375 -18.27 1.20 -20.74
CA VAL A 375 -18.52 1.86 -19.45
C VAL A 375 -18.11 0.94 -18.31
N SER A 376 -17.31 1.45 -17.39
CA SER A 376 -16.97 0.80 -16.14
C SER A 376 -17.92 1.25 -15.03
N LEU A 377 -18.30 0.30 -14.18
CA LEU A 377 -19.05 0.53 -12.94
C LEU A 377 -18.27 -0.10 -11.77
N ASP A 378 -17.88 0.71 -10.79
CA ASP A 378 -17.20 0.25 -9.58
C ASP A 378 -17.62 1.11 -8.39
N HIS A 379 -17.45 0.57 -7.18
CA HIS A 379 -17.49 1.39 -5.97
C HIS A 379 -16.08 1.82 -5.56
N ILE A 380 -15.97 2.92 -4.81
CA ILE A 380 -14.70 3.34 -4.18
C ILE A 380 -14.65 2.72 -2.78
N THR A 381 -13.77 1.74 -2.57
CA THR A 381 -13.47 1.24 -1.23
C THR A 381 -12.64 2.26 -0.45
N HIS A 382 -12.81 2.32 0.87
CA HIS A 382 -11.85 3.00 1.73
C HIS A 382 -10.61 2.12 1.87
N SER A 383 -9.44 2.67 1.52
CA SER A 383 -8.18 1.93 1.36
C SER A 383 -7.90 0.95 2.52
N GLU A 384 -8.06 -0.36 2.25
CA GLU A 384 -7.85 -1.40 3.26
C GLU A 384 -6.36 -1.70 3.51
N GLU A 385 -5.49 -1.43 2.52
CA GLU A 385 -4.02 -1.55 2.63
C GLU A 385 -3.39 -0.36 3.37
N LEU A 386 -3.93 -0.03 4.54
CA LEU A 386 -3.26 0.80 5.53
C LEU A 386 -2.01 0.05 6.02
N PRO A 387 -0.79 0.61 5.87
CA PRO A 387 0.43 0.00 6.39
C PRO A 387 0.28 -0.31 7.89
N GLU A 388 0.80 -1.45 8.36
CA GLU A 388 0.66 -1.85 9.77
C GLU A 388 1.29 -0.83 10.73
N THR A 389 0.48 0.13 11.16
CA THR A 389 0.89 1.14 12.14
C THR A 389 1.16 0.47 13.49
N ALA A 390 1.96 1.12 14.33
CA ALA A 390 2.30 0.63 15.67
C ALA A 390 1.12 0.59 16.68
N LEU A 391 -0.13 0.65 16.19
CA LEU A 391 -1.38 0.43 16.92
C LEU A 391 -2.05 -0.93 16.60
N GLY A 392 -1.57 -1.66 15.57
CA GLY A 392 -2.10 -2.97 15.15
C GLY A 392 -3.14 -2.89 14.03
N LYS A 393 -3.58 -4.06 13.53
CA LYS A 393 -4.66 -4.16 12.54
C LYS A 393 -5.97 -3.58 13.07
N LEU A 394 -6.76 -3.03 12.15
CA LEU A 394 -7.83 -2.11 12.47
C LEU A 394 -9.20 -2.72 12.15
N ASP A 395 -9.72 -3.53 13.07
CA ASP A 395 -11.10 -4.04 12.95
C ASP A 395 -12.10 -2.89 12.74
N GLY A 396 -13.03 -3.09 11.81
CA GLY A 396 -13.76 -2.02 11.08
C GLY A 396 -14.90 -1.31 11.82
N ASP A 397 -15.20 -1.67 13.07
CA ASP A 397 -16.33 -1.17 13.87
C ASP A 397 -16.10 0.26 14.42
N GLY A 398 -15.63 1.19 13.57
CA GLY A 398 -15.26 2.54 13.99
C GLY A 398 -14.51 3.42 12.99
N ASN A 399 -14.66 3.19 11.68
CA ASN A 399 -14.31 4.21 10.69
C ASN A 399 -15.55 5.08 10.40
N ASP A 400 -15.43 6.41 10.51
CA ASP A 400 -16.53 7.32 10.21
C ASP A 400 -16.95 7.23 8.73
N ASP A 401 -16.01 6.99 7.80
CA ASP A 401 -16.32 6.90 6.37
C ASP A 401 -17.24 5.72 6.05
N MET A 402 -16.91 4.52 6.55
CA MET A 402 -17.72 3.30 6.45
C MET A 402 -19.15 3.48 7.00
N MET A 403 -19.35 4.39 7.94
CA MET A 403 -20.67 4.74 8.49
C MET A 403 -21.39 5.82 7.68
N CYS A 404 -20.67 6.66 6.92
CA CYS A 404 -21.23 7.79 6.18
C CYS A 404 -21.69 7.43 4.76
N GLY A 405 -21.17 6.36 4.17
CA GLY A 405 -21.65 5.82 2.91
C GLY A 405 -20.54 5.25 2.02
N VAL A 406 -20.93 4.82 0.83
CA VAL A 406 -20.03 4.32 -0.23
C VAL A 406 -20.13 5.25 -1.44
N TYR A 407 -19.05 5.45 -2.17
CA TYR A 407 -19.10 6.12 -3.47
C TYR A 407 -19.27 5.11 -4.60
N LEU A 408 -20.20 5.39 -5.52
CA LEU A 408 -20.34 4.68 -6.79
C LEU A 408 -19.77 5.58 -7.90
N LYS A 409 -18.94 5.02 -8.78
CA LYS A 409 -18.39 5.73 -9.94
C LYS A 409 -18.84 5.06 -11.25
N ALA A 410 -19.04 5.88 -12.27
CA ALA A 410 -19.03 5.44 -13.67
C ALA A 410 -17.81 6.03 -14.37
N SER A 411 -17.14 5.23 -15.20
CA SER A 411 -15.98 5.68 -15.99
C SER A 411 -16.05 5.18 -17.43
N ILE A 412 -15.58 5.99 -18.37
CA ILE A 412 -15.50 5.66 -19.81
C ILE A 412 -14.05 5.84 -20.29
N LYS A 413 -13.74 5.43 -21.52
CA LYS A 413 -12.40 5.56 -22.13
C LYS A 413 -12.49 6.16 -23.54
N ASP A 414 -11.61 7.10 -23.87
CA ASP A 414 -11.51 7.63 -25.23
C ASP A 414 -10.66 6.75 -26.16
N PHE A 415 -10.52 7.13 -27.42
CA PHE A 415 -9.74 6.37 -28.39
C PHE A 415 -8.23 6.38 -28.14
N ASN A 416 -7.69 7.38 -27.43
CA ASN A 416 -6.30 7.44 -26.97
C ASN A 416 -6.04 6.65 -25.67
N ASP A 417 -7.03 5.89 -25.18
CA ASP A 417 -6.93 5.12 -23.94
C ASP A 417 -6.89 6.00 -22.67
N GLU A 418 -7.38 7.24 -22.75
CA GLU A 418 -7.52 8.11 -21.60
C GLU A 418 -8.86 7.88 -20.89
N VAL A 419 -8.82 7.68 -19.58
CA VAL A 419 -10.01 7.46 -18.74
C VAL A 419 -10.74 8.78 -18.47
N ILE A 420 -12.07 8.73 -18.39
CA ILE A 420 -12.92 9.83 -17.91
C ILE A 420 -13.87 9.29 -16.83
N THR A 421 -13.83 9.83 -15.61
CA THR A 421 -14.83 9.51 -14.57
C THR A 421 -16.12 10.29 -14.84
N LEU A 422 -16.99 9.67 -15.64
CA LEU A 422 -18.26 10.23 -16.12
C LEU A 422 -19.15 10.78 -15.00
N ALA A 423 -19.35 10.00 -13.94
CA ALA A 423 -20.27 10.31 -12.86
C ALA A 423 -19.74 9.85 -11.50
N LEU A 424 -20.11 10.57 -10.44
CA LEU A 424 -19.84 10.21 -9.05
C LEU A 424 -21.13 10.34 -8.22
N ALA A 425 -21.46 9.29 -7.47
CA ALA A 425 -22.56 9.29 -6.51
C ALA A 425 -22.06 8.89 -5.11
N LEU A 426 -22.64 9.47 -4.07
CA LEU A 426 -22.50 9.05 -2.67
C LEU A 426 -23.82 8.46 -2.21
N VAL A 427 -23.79 7.26 -1.64
CA VAL A 427 -24.97 6.50 -1.23
C VAL A 427 -24.78 5.93 0.16
N THR A 428 -25.83 5.86 0.99
CA THR A 428 -25.68 5.33 2.37
C THR A 428 -25.29 3.86 2.41
N GLU A 429 -25.78 3.05 1.47
CA GLU A 429 -25.56 1.60 1.41
C GLU A 429 -25.49 1.15 -0.06
N GLU A 430 -24.51 0.31 -0.38
CA GLU A 430 -24.42 -0.37 -1.68
C GLU A 430 -25.40 -1.56 -1.71
N ASN A 431 -26.35 -1.53 -2.64
CA ASN A 431 -27.32 -2.61 -2.88
C ASN A 431 -27.97 -2.45 -4.27
N GLU A 432 -28.81 -3.41 -4.65
CA GLU A 432 -29.53 -3.46 -5.94
C GLU A 432 -30.34 -2.19 -6.24
N LEU A 433 -31.16 -1.71 -5.29
CA LEU A 433 -32.01 -0.53 -5.49
C LEU A 433 -31.19 0.77 -5.59
N THR A 434 -30.05 0.81 -4.92
CA THR A 434 -29.09 1.91 -5.01
C THR A 434 -28.39 1.91 -6.37
N TRP A 435 -27.94 0.75 -6.84
CA TRP A 435 -27.33 0.59 -8.17
C TRP A 435 -28.33 0.87 -9.29
N GLU A 436 -29.55 0.31 -9.24
CA GLU A 436 -30.60 0.59 -10.21
C GLU A 436 -30.88 2.08 -10.35
N TRP A 437 -30.95 2.82 -9.24
CA TRP A 437 -31.10 4.27 -9.29
C TRP A 437 -29.93 4.95 -10.00
N PHE A 438 -28.69 4.59 -9.69
CA PHE A 438 -27.51 5.17 -10.34
C PHE A 438 -27.52 4.95 -11.86
N LEU A 439 -27.89 3.74 -12.30
CA LEU A 439 -28.04 3.40 -13.73
C LEU A 439 -29.23 4.13 -14.39
N ARG A 440 -30.35 4.29 -13.68
CA ARG A 440 -31.53 5.04 -14.16
C ARG A 440 -31.25 6.54 -14.26
N GLU A 441 -30.48 7.14 -13.36
CA GLU A 441 -30.05 8.53 -13.49
C GLU A 441 -29.09 8.71 -14.68
N LEU A 442 -28.10 7.82 -14.86
CA LEU A 442 -27.25 7.79 -16.05
C LEU A 442 -28.07 7.66 -17.35
N GLN A 443 -29.10 6.81 -17.37
CA GLN A 443 -30.03 6.67 -18.49
C GLN A 443 -30.91 7.91 -18.69
N SER A 444 -31.29 8.61 -17.61
CA SER A 444 -32.12 9.82 -17.67
C SER A 444 -31.46 11.02 -18.33
N THR A 445 -30.12 11.01 -18.47
CA THR A 445 -29.36 12.04 -19.20
C THR A 445 -29.60 11.99 -20.71
N GLN A 446 -30.09 10.87 -21.25
CA GLN A 446 -30.39 10.65 -22.67
C GLN A 446 -29.21 10.87 -23.65
N VAL A 447 -27.98 10.95 -23.13
CA VAL A 447 -26.76 11.20 -23.91
C VAL A 447 -26.40 10.05 -24.87
N THR A 448 -26.80 8.82 -24.54
CA THR A 448 -26.52 7.61 -25.31
C THR A 448 -27.46 6.47 -24.88
N ASP A 449 -27.63 5.44 -25.73
CA ASP A 449 -28.26 4.20 -25.29
C ASP A 449 -27.22 3.27 -24.64
N TRP A 450 -27.20 3.22 -23.31
CA TRP A 450 -26.29 2.37 -22.53
C TRP A 450 -26.44 0.87 -22.84
N ASN A 451 -27.55 0.43 -23.46
CA ASN A 451 -27.66 -0.92 -23.99
C ASN A 451 -26.66 -1.22 -25.13
N GLU A 452 -26.10 -0.20 -25.79
CA GLU A 452 -25.09 -0.35 -26.84
C GLU A 452 -23.64 -0.43 -26.30
N TYR A 453 -23.45 -0.43 -24.98
CA TYR A 453 -22.14 -0.43 -24.35
C TYR A 453 -21.74 -1.82 -23.83
N THR A 454 -20.44 -2.09 -23.84
CA THR A 454 -19.82 -3.10 -22.97
C THR A 454 -19.68 -2.54 -21.57
N VAL A 455 -20.28 -3.20 -20.59
CA VAL A 455 -20.29 -2.82 -19.18
C VAL A 455 -19.28 -3.68 -18.44
N ILE A 456 -18.23 -3.07 -17.87
CA ILE A 456 -17.23 -3.81 -17.06
C ILE A 456 -17.41 -3.47 -15.59
N ALA A 457 -17.79 -4.48 -14.80
CA ALA A 457 -18.30 -4.26 -13.46
C ALA A 457 -17.82 -5.33 -12.46
N GLY A 458 -17.70 -4.93 -11.19
CA GLY A 458 -17.49 -5.88 -10.10
C GLY A 458 -18.71 -6.78 -9.86
N ARG A 459 -18.52 -7.92 -9.18
CA ARG A 459 -19.62 -8.81 -8.76
C ARG A 459 -20.34 -8.30 -7.49
N ALA A 460 -20.40 -6.99 -7.30
CA ALA A 460 -20.93 -6.36 -6.10
C ALA A 460 -22.44 -6.62 -5.92
N HIS A 461 -22.91 -6.61 -4.67
CA HIS A 461 -24.23 -7.13 -4.31
C HIS A 461 -25.38 -6.34 -4.98
N GLY A 462 -26.05 -6.99 -5.94
CA GLY A 462 -27.15 -6.41 -6.72
C GLY A 462 -26.73 -5.59 -7.95
N LEU A 463 -25.43 -5.38 -8.20
CA LEU A 463 -24.96 -4.66 -9.38
C LEU A 463 -25.29 -5.41 -10.67
N GLN A 464 -25.05 -6.73 -10.71
CA GLN A 464 -25.38 -7.55 -11.89
C GLN A 464 -26.90 -7.56 -12.16
N THR A 465 -27.75 -7.65 -11.12
CA THR A 465 -29.21 -7.56 -11.27
C THR A 465 -29.63 -6.19 -11.79
N ALA A 466 -29.10 -5.10 -11.20
CA ALA A 466 -29.44 -3.74 -11.59
C ALA A 466 -29.09 -3.44 -13.06
N ILE A 467 -27.96 -3.94 -13.55
CA ILE A 467 -27.59 -3.85 -14.97
C ILE A 467 -28.63 -4.60 -15.82
N GLN A 468 -29.06 -5.80 -15.41
CA GLN A 468 -30.08 -6.58 -16.12
C GLN A 468 -31.47 -5.91 -16.08
N THR A 469 -31.86 -5.23 -15.00
CA THR A 469 -33.15 -4.50 -14.96
C THR A 469 -33.14 -3.24 -15.83
N VAL A 470 -32.03 -2.47 -15.84
CA VAL A 470 -32.00 -1.11 -16.41
C VAL A 470 -31.45 -1.09 -17.84
N TRP A 471 -30.43 -1.90 -18.14
CA TRP A 471 -29.74 -2.00 -19.43
C TRP A 471 -29.73 -3.46 -19.96
N PRO A 472 -30.89 -4.13 -20.15
CA PRO A 472 -31.00 -5.56 -20.42
C PRO A 472 -30.32 -6.07 -21.71
N ARG A 473 -29.95 -5.18 -22.65
CA ARG A 473 -29.22 -5.53 -23.89
C ARG A 473 -27.73 -5.17 -23.86
N ALA A 474 -27.23 -4.58 -22.77
CA ALA A 474 -25.80 -4.31 -22.60
C ALA A 474 -25.01 -5.62 -22.41
N SER A 475 -23.80 -5.70 -22.97
CA SER A 475 -22.90 -6.83 -22.75
C SER A 475 -22.15 -6.64 -21.42
N TYR A 476 -22.19 -7.66 -20.54
CA TYR A 476 -21.61 -7.57 -19.20
C TYR A 476 -20.31 -8.37 -19.11
N HIS A 477 -19.21 -7.70 -18.76
CA HIS A 477 -17.93 -8.32 -18.43
C HIS A 477 -17.65 -8.18 -16.93
N SER A 478 -17.30 -9.28 -16.28
CA SER A 478 -16.88 -9.28 -14.88
C SER A 478 -15.48 -8.68 -14.76
N CYS A 479 -15.29 -7.76 -13.81
CA CYS A 479 -13.99 -7.24 -13.48
C CYS A 479 -13.12 -8.36 -12.88
N MET A 480 -12.08 -8.80 -13.58
CA MET A 480 -11.20 -9.88 -13.15
C MET A 480 -10.40 -9.54 -11.88
N ARG A 481 -10.09 -8.27 -11.62
CA ARG A 481 -9.55 -7.82 -10.31
C ARG A 481 -10.48 -8.25 -9.17
N ARG A 482 -11.76 -7.87 -9.26
CA ARG A 482 -12.82 -8.17 -8.27
C ARG A 482 -13.06 -9.67 -8.12
N VAL A 483 -13.06 -10.43 -9.23
CA VAL A 483 -13.15 -11.91 -9.21
C VAL A 483 -11.95 -12.54 -8.48
N VAL A 484 -10.74 -12.01 -8.67
CA VAL A 484 -9.53 -12.51 -8.00
C VAL A 484 -9.47 -12.11 -6.52
N GLU A 485 -9.83 -10.87 -6.19
CA GLU A 485 -9.56 -10.29 -4.87
C GLU A 485 -10.74 -10.48 -3.90
N ASP A 486 -11.97 -10.13 -4.30
CA ASP A 486 -13.13 -10.25 -3.44
C ASP A 486 -13.64 -11.70 -3.38
N GLU A 487 -13.68 -12.40 -4.52
CA GLU A 487 -14.25 -13.75 -4.58
C GLU A 487 -13.22 -14.86 -4.31
N ILE A 488 -12.12 -14.93 -5.07
CA ILE A 488 -11.12 -16.00 -4.90
C ILE A 488 -10.32 -15.83 -3.59
N MET A 489 -9.79 -14.63 -3.33
CA MET A 489 -8.93 -14.39 -2.16
C MET A 489 -9.71 -14.16 -0.85
N VAL A 490 -10.81 -13.41 -0.84
CA VAL A 490 -11.56 -13.10 0.40
C VAL A 490 -12.68 -14.12 0.68
N ASN A 491 -13.61 -14.35 -0.25
CA ASN A 491 -14.75 -15.24 0.00
C ASN A 491 -14.35 -16.73 0.03
N LYS A 492 -13.70 -17.22 -1.03
CA LYS A 492 -13.24 -18.62 -1.17
C LYS A 492 -11.90 -18.87 -0.45
N LYS A 493 -11.21 -17.83 0.03
CA LYS A 493 -10.00 -17.87 0.88
C LYS A 493 -8.78 -18.56 0.26
N VAL A 494 -8.66 -18.52 -1.08
CA VAL A 494 -7.56 -19.15 -1.81
C VAL A 494 -6.37 -18.19 -1.88
N ILE A 495 -5.20 -18.63 -1.43
CA ILE A 495 -3.99 -17.79 -1.38
C ILE A 495 -3.42 -17.61 -2.80
N MET A 496 -3.57 -16.40 -3.36
CA MET A 496 -2.94 -16.01 -4.62
C MET A 496 -1.53 -15.45 -4.40
N THR A 497 -0.61 -15.85 -5.27
CA THR A 497 0.67 -15.16 -5.52
C THR A 497 0.54 -14.31 -6.80
N PRO A 498 1.44 -13.36 -7.09
CA PRO A 498 1.38 -12.54 -8.29
C PRO A 498 1.33 -13.37 -9.59
N GLU A 499 2.08 -14.47 -9.65
CA GLU A 499 2.17 -15.36 -10.82
C GLU A 499 0.86 -16.15 -11.01
N LYS A 500 0.16 -16.48 -9.91
CA LYS A 500 -1.19 -17.07 -9.96
C LYS A 500 -2.23 -16.05 -10.41
N LYS A 501 -2.16 -14.81 -9.96
CA LYS A 501 -3.01 -13.72 -10.49
C LYS A 501 -2.74 -13.53 -11.99
N GLN A 502 -1.47 -13.43 -12.41
CA GLN A 502 -1.06 -13.33 -13.82
C GLN A 502 -1.64 -14.46 -14.66
N SER A 503 -1.58 -15.69 -14.17
CA SER A 503 -2.16 -16.86 -14.86
C SER A 503 -3.67 -16.71 -15.10
N ILE A 504 -4.43 -16.23 -14.11
CA ILE A 504 -5.87 -15.98 -14.23
C ILE A 504 -6.16 -14.86 -15.25
N PHE A 505 -5.39 -13.77 -15.24
CA PHE A 505 -5.47 -12.71 -16.25
C PHE A 505 -5.01 -13.16 -17.64
N GLY A 506 -4.19 -14.22 -17.74
CA GLY A 506 -3.83 -14.90 -18.99
C GLY A 506 -4.98 -15.75 -19.55
N LEU A 507 -5.69 -16.51 -18.70
CA LEU A 507 -6.92 -17.20 -19.10
C LEU A 507 -7.97 -16.20 -19.63
N ALA A 508 -8.19 -15.10 -18.92
CA ALA A 508 -9.19 -14.11 -19.29
C ALA A 508 -8.93 -13.45 -20.67
N ARG A 509 -7.66 -13.29 -21.06
CA ARG A 509 -7.27 -12.75 -22.39
C ARG A 509 -7.32 -13.75 -23.55
N SER A 510 -7.54 -15.05 -23.31
CA SER A 510 -7.36 -16.08 -24.34
C SER A 510 -8.16 -15.77 -25.62
N ASP A 511 -7.49 -15.88 -26.78
CA ASP A 511 -8.07 -15.61 -28.11
C ASP A 511 -8.74 -16.84 -28.73
N SER A 512 -8.73 -17.97 -28.02
CA SER A 512 -9.39 -19.21 -28.45
C SER A 512 -9.65 -20.16 -27.29
N ILE A 513 -10.61 -21.08 -27.48
CA ILE A 513 -10.85 -22.19 -26.57
C ILE A 513 -9.62 -23.09 -26.38
N SER A 514 -8.81 -23.32 -27.43
CA SER A 514 -7.60 -24.16 -27.35
C SER A 514 -6.51 -23.55 -26.48
N GLU A 515 -6.34 -22.23 -26.54
CA GLU A 515 -5.42 -21.50 -25.65
C GLU A 515 -5.95 -21.51 -24.21
N PHE A 516 -7.24 -21.22 -24.04
CA PHE A 516 -7.89 -21.21 -22.73
C PHE A 516 -7.78 -22.55 -22.02
N ASP A 517 -8.10 -23.67 -22.67
CA ASP A 517 -8.02 -25.00 -22.04
C ASP A 517 -6.56 -25.43 -21.76
N THR A 518 -5.59 -24.95 -22.56
CA THR A 518 -4.15 -25.13 -22.29
C THR A 518 -3.71 -24.36 -21.04
N LEU A 519 -4.03 -23.07 -20.96
CA LEU A 519 -3.72 -22.22 -19.80
C LEU A 519 -4.46 -22.70 -18.53
N ARG A 520 -5.73 -23.12 -18.67
CA ARG A 520 -6.51 -23.72 -17.59
C ARG A 520 -5.87 -25.01 -17.07
N THR A 521 -5.42 -25.90 -17.96
CA THR A 521 -4.70 -27.13 -17.57
C THR A 521 -3.38 -26.84 -16.85
N ALA A 522 -2.67 -25.78 -17.23
CA ALA A 522 -1.50 -25.30 -16.49
C ALA A 522 -1.87 -24.73 -15.11
N LEU A 523 -2.94 -23.94 -15.02
CA LEU A 523 -3.39 -23.33 -13.76
C LEU A 523 -3.92 -24.38 -12.76
N VAL A 524 -4.65 -25.42 -13.19
CA VAL A 524 -5.11 -26.52 -12.32
C VAL A 524 -3.94 -27.14 -11.55
N ARG A 525 -2.81 -27.40 -12.22
CA ARG A 525 -1.60 -28.00 -11.62
C ARG A 525 -0.98 -27.17 -10.49
N THR A 526 -1.28 -25.87 -10.41
CA THR A 526 -0.76 -24.96 -9.38
C THR A 526 -1.83 -24.47 -8.40
N ASN A 527 -3.11 -24.53 -8.78
CA ASN A 527 -4.18 -23.77 -8.14
C ASN A 527 -5.60 -24.30 -8.42
N GLU A 528 -5.81 -25.62 -8.37
CA GLU A 528 -7.10 -26.29 -8.59
C GLU A 528 -8.30 -25.57 -7.96
N ALA A 529 -8.20 -25.15 -6.70
CA ALA A 529 -9.29 -24.46 -5.98
C ALA A 529 -9.75 -23.13 -6.62
N ALA A 530 -8.86 -22.42 -7.31
CA ALA A 530 -9.24 -21.22 -8.07
C ALA A 530 -9.88 -21.57 -9.41
N VAL A 531 -9.39 -22.63 -10.09
CA VAL A 531 -9.98 -23.08 -11.36
C VAL A 531 -11.39 -23.63 -11.13
N ALA A 532 -11.60 -24.41 -10.08
CA ALA A 532 -12.92 -24.91 -9.70
C ALA A 532 -13.95 -23.77 -9.53
N TYR A 533 -13.54 -22.61 -9.00
CA TYR A 533 -14.40 -21.43 -8.94
C TYR A 533 -14.55 -20.73 -10.30
N LEU A 534 -13.49 -20.60 -11.09
CA LEU A 534 -13.58 -20.03 -12.44
C LEU A 534 -14.47 -20.87 -13.38
N ASP A 535 -14.58 -22.18 -13.15
CA ASP A 535 -15.51 -23.07 -13.83
C ASP A 535 -16.98 -22.93 -13.33
N GLU A 536 -17.22 -22.35 -12.14
CA GLU A 536 -18.57 -21.93 -11.70
C GLU A 536 -19.05 -20.69 -12.48
N LEU A 537 -18.15 -19.96 -13.17
CA LEU A 537 -18.44 -18.72 -13.88
C LEU A 537 -18.64 -18.93 -15.39
N ASP A 538 -19.79 -18.49 -15.90
CA ASP A 538 -20.11 -18.47 -17.33
C ASP A 538 -19.06 -17.66 -18.13
N ARG A 539 -18.27 -18.38 -18.93
CA ARG A 539 -17.07 -17.92 -19.65
C ARG A 539 -17.33 -16.65 -20.47
N LYS A 540 -18.52 -16.51 -21.06
CA LYS A 540 -18.85 -15.34 -21.90
C LYS A 540 -18.84 -14.03 -21.15
N ASN A 541 -18.93 -14.06 -19.82
CA ASN A 541 -18.93 -12.88 -18.96
C ASN A 541 -17.55 -12.59 -18.34
N TRP A 542 -16.47 -13.28 -18.75
CA TRP A 542 -15.13 -13.05 -18.19
C TRP A 542 -13.92 -13.45 -19.07
N VAL A 543 -14.14 -14.13 -20.20
CA VAL A 543 -13.08 -14.56 -21.14
C VAL A 543 -13.28 -13.91 -22.50
N LYS A 544 -12.24 -13.27 -23.04
CA LYS A 544 -12.25 -12.52 -24.30
C LYS A 544 -12.92 -13.27 -25.47
N TYR A 545 -12.44 -14.46 -25.86
CA TYR A 545 -13.04 -15.17 -27.01
C TYR A 545 -14.53 -15.47 -26.82
N ALA A 546 -14.92 -15.94 -25.63
CA ALA A 546 -16.30 -16.31 -25.34
C ALA A 546 -17.22 -15.08 -25.23
N PHE A 547 -16.70 -13.94 -24.78
CA PHE A 547 -17.42 -12.66 -24.79
C PHE A 547 -17.68 -12.18 -26.22
N LEU A 548 -16.64 -12.20 -27.06
CA LEU A 548 -16.72 -11.75 -28.45
C LEU A 548 -17.64 -12.64 -29.29
N GLU A 549 -17.58 -13.96 -29.12
CA GLU A 549 -18.48 -14.92 -29.76
C GLU A 549 -19.96 -14.73 -29.33
N ALA A 550 -20.21 -14.48 -28.03
CA ALA A 550 -21.57 -14.38 -27.50
C ALA A 550 -22.23 -13.01 -27.70
N PHE A 551 -21.46 -11.93 -27.68
CA PHE A 551 -21.98 -10.55 -27.67
C PHE A 551 -21.63 -9.73 -28.92
N GLN A 552 -20.64 -10.14 -29.72
CA GLN A 552 -20.20 -9.44 -30.95
C GLN A 552 -19.88 -7.95 -30.72
N ARG A 553 -19.27 -7.64 -29.57
CA ARG A 553 -18.99 -6.28 -29.10
C ARG A 553 -17.58 -6.20 -28.51
N PRO A 554 -16.84 -5.11 -28.71
CA PRO A 554 -15.50 -4.96 -28.16
C PRO A 554 -15.48 -4.91 -26.63
N THR A 555 -14.47 -5.55 -26.05
CA THR A 555 -13.96 -5.28 -24.70
C THR A 555 -12.84 -4.23 -24.72
N PHE A 556 -12.23 -3.97 -25.88
CA PHE A 556 -11.01 -3.17 -26.02
C PHE A 556 -9.84 -3.69 -25.16
N ASN A 557 -9.76 -5.02 -24.95
CA ASN A 557 -8.82 -5.72 -24.07
C ASN A 557 -8.88 -5.27 -22.59
N GLU A 558 -9.99 -4.65 -22.18
CA GLU A 558 -10.24 -4.28 -20.79
C GLU A 558 -10.79 -5.46 -19.99
N LEU A 559 -10.14 -5.77 -18.87
CA LEU A 559 -10.53 -6.87 -17.97
C LEU A 559 -10.91 -6.39 -16.56
N THR A 560 -10.94 -5.09 -16.30
CA THR A 560 -11.21 -4.52 -14.97
C THR A 560 -12.26 -3.41 -15.04
N SER A 561 -12.99 -3.21 -13.94
CA SER A 561 -13.76 -1.98 -13.67
C SER A 561 -12.85 -0.79 -13.34
N ASP A 562 -11.58 -0.87 -13.72
CA ASP A 562 -10.53 0.08 -13.39
C ASP A 562 -9.67 0.35 -14.62
N LEU A 563 -10.29 1.03 -15.58
CA LEU A 563 -9.74 1.39 -16.90
C LEU A 563 -8.41 2.17 -16.83
N SER A 564 -7.98 2.58 -15.64
CA SER A 564 -6.69 3.23 -15.39
C SER A 564 -5.52 2.25 -15.23
N MET A 565 -5.80 0.97 -14.98
CA MET A 565 -4.81 -0.10 -14.93
C MET A 565 -4.35 -0.42 -16.36
N ALA A 566 -3.15 0.02 -16.74
CA ALA A 566 -2.57 -0.31 -18.03
C ALA A 566 -2.28 -1.82 -18.12
N LEU A 567 -3.09 -2.56 -18.88
CA LEU A 567 -3.01 -4.01 -19.03
C LEU A 567 -1.86 -4.50 -19.96
N LYS A 568 -0.80 -3.68 -20.13
CA LYS A 568 0.45 -4.05 -20.84
C LYS A 568 1.15 -5.22 -20.10
N SER A 569 1.83 -6.09 -20.84
CA SER A 569 1.99 -7.52 -20.51
C SER A 569 2.69 -7.89 -19.19
N ASP A 570 3.63 -7.06 -18.71
CA ASP A 570 4.56 -7.42 -17.64
C ASP A 570 4.32 -6.70 -16.29
N GLU A 571 3.54 -5.61 -16.26
CA GLU A 571 3.40 -4.75 -15.06
C GLU A 571 2.13 -4.99 -14.22
N LEU A 572 1.41 -6.08 -14.47
CA LEU A 572 0.10 -6.37 -13.86
C LEU A 572 0.09 -6.40 -12.31
N PHE A 573 1.24 -6.51 -11.63
CA PHE A 573 1.35 -6.57 -10.17
C PHE A 573 2.45 -5.68 -9.54
N SER A 574 2.95 -4.65 -10.23
CA SER A 574 3.88 -3.68 -9.65
C SER A 574 3.19 -2.71 -8.67
N GLN A 575 2.88 -3.20 -7.47
CA GLN A 575 2.50 -2.44 -6.25
C GLN A 575 1.22 -1.57 -6.30
N HIS A 576 0.50 -1.47 -7.43
CA HIS A 576 -0.50 -0.42 -7.65
C HIS A 576 -1.98 -0.83 -7.74
N ALA A 577 -2.35 -2.02 -7.25
CA ALA A 577 -3.77 -2.39 -7.08
C ALA A 577 -4.55 -1.38 -6.20
N SER A 578 -3.84 -0.77 -5.24
CA SER A 578 -4.35 0.23 -4.28
C SER A 578 -4.12 1.69 -4.73
N THR A 579 -3.75 1.95 -5.99
CA THR A 579 -3.24 3.28 -6.45
C THR A 579 -3.95 3.86 -7.68
N SER A 580 -4.95 3.18 -8.24
CA SER A 580 -5.73 3.66 -9.38
C SER A 580 -6.64 4.84 -9.07
N HIS A 581 -7.44 4.73 -7.99
CA HIS A 581 -8.28 5.84 -7.52
C HIS A 581 -7.42 7.03 -7.08
N ILE A 582 -6.19 6.79 -6.60
CA ILE A 582 -5.20 7.82 -6.28
C ILE A 582 -4.79 8.63 -7.52
N LYS A 583 -4.73 8.03 -8.72
CA LYS A 583 -4.43 8.79 -9.95
C LYS A 583 -5.55 9.75 -10.37
N TRP A 584 -6.82 9.42 -10.09
CA TRP A 584 -7.96 10.29 -10.47
C TRP A 584 -8.40 11.27 -9.37
N PHE A 585 -8.28 10.92 -8.09
CA PHE A 585 -8.70 11.76 -6.96
C PHE A 585 -7.53 12.45 -6.24
N GLY A 586 -6.28 12.05 -6.52
CA GLY A 586 -5.07 12.55 -5.87
C GLY A 586 -4.54 11.62 -4.77
N GLU A 587 -3.41 12.00 -4.15
CA GLU A 587 -2.81 11.25 -3.03
C GLU A 587 -3.68 11.27 -1.76
N ASP A 588 -4.63 12.19 -1.67
CA ASP A 588 -5.60 12.27 -0.57
C ASP A 588 -6.65 11.14 -0.65
N PRO A 589 -6.97 10.47 0.47
CA PRO A 589 -7.96 9.39 0.48
C PRO A 589 -9.40 9.91 0.32
N VAL A 590 -10.18 9.23 -0.53
CA VAL A 590 -11.61 9.47 -0.70
C VAL A 590 -12.37 9.10 0.59
N CYS A 591 -12.95 10.11 1.23
CA CYS A 591 -13.60 10.01 2.54
C CYS A 591 -15.11 10.33 2.47
N SER A 592 -15.97 9.32 2.62
CA SER A 592 -17.43 9.47 2.69
C SER A 592 -17.89 10.34 3.87
N SER A 593 -17.06 10.51 4.89
CA SER A 593 -17.31 11.42 6.02
C SER A 593 -17.10 12.90 5.67
N GLN A 594 -16.42 13.21 4.57
CA GLN A 594 -16.09 14.57 4.12
C GLN A 594 -16.48 14.78 2.66
N PRO A 595 -17.78 14.61 2.31
CA PRO A 595 -18.21 14.56 0.92
C PRO A 595 -18.06 15.87 0.16
N LEU A 596 -18.18 17.01 0.83
CA LEU A 596 -17.94 18.33 0.24
C LEU A 596 -16.51 18.41 -0.35
N ASP A 597 -15.55 17.88 0.40
CA ASP A 597 -14.13 17.90 0.05
C ASP A 597 -13.87 16.90 -1.12
N THR A 598 -14.49 15.71 -1.09
CA THR A 598 -14.41 14.72 -2.18
C THR A 598 -15.03 15.20 -3.49
N TYR A 599 -16.23 15.80 -3.48
CA TYR A 599 -16.82 16.36 -4.69
C TYR A 599 -16.00 17.54 -5.22
N SER A 600 -15.39 18.36 -4.35
CA SER A 600 -14.46 19.41 -4.77
C SER A 600 -13.21 18.85 -5.47
N GLN A 601 -12.63 17.74 -4.97
CA GLN A 601 -11.52 17.05 -5.64
C GLN A 601 -11.93 16.52 -7.02
N TYR A 602 -13.09 15.85 -7.12
CA TYR A 602 -13.66 15.36 -8.37
C TYR A 602 -13.82 16.47 -9.42
N PHE A 603 -14.35 17.63 -8.99
CA PHE A 603 -14.56 18.79 -9.84
C PHE A 603 -13.25 19.45 -10.31
N MET A 604 -12.27 19.61 -9.41
CA MET A 604 -10.94 20.10 -9.79
C MET A 604 -10.27 19.17 -10.81
N LYS A 605 -10.29 17.86 -10.56
CA LYS A 605 -9.62 16.86 -11.41
C LYS A 605 -10.23 16.76 -12.81
N ILE A 606 -11.53 17.00 -12.98
CA ILE A 606 -12.13 17.10 -14.32
C ILE A 606 -11.63 18.36 -15.05
N ALA A 607 -11.59 19.51 -14.39
CA ALA A 607 -11.11 20.76 -14.99
C ALA A 607 -9.63 20.67 -15.41
N GLU A 608 -8.79 20.10 -14.53
CA GLU A 608 -7.37 19.83 -14.77
C GLU A 608 -7.18 18.87 -15.96
N ASN A 609 -7.75 17.66 -15.89
CA ASN A 609 -7.53 16.63 -16.91
C ASN A 609 -8.05 17.07 -18.30
N PHE A 610 -9.20 17.76 -18.37
CA PHE A 610 -9.72 18.30 -19.65
C PHE A 610 -8.82 19.43 -20.20
N TYR A 611 -8.23 20.26 -19.33
CA TYR A 611 -7.30 21.31 -19.76
C TYR A 611 -5.98 20.73 -20.28
N GLU A 612 -5.36 19.80 -19.53
CA GLU A 612 -4.09 19.17 -19.87
C GLU A 612 -4.19 18.41 -21.20
N ARG A 613 -5.25 17.61 -21.39
CA ARG A 613 -5.50 16.86 -22.63
C ARG A 613 -5.72 17.78 -23.83
N ARG A 614 -6.44 18.90 -23.68
CA ARG A 614 -6.52 19.92 -24.73
C ARG A 614 -5.16 20.55 -25.07
N GLN A 615 -4.24 20.69 -24.11
CA GLN A 615 -2.92 21.28 -24.41
C GLN A 615 -1.94 20.27 -25.01
N SER A 616 -1.98 18.99 -24.61
CA SER A 616 -1.00 17.97 -25.00
C SER A 616 -0.93 17.71 -26.51
N VAL A 617 -2.06 17.83 -27.22
CA VAL A 617 -2.14 17.63 -28.68
C VAL A 617 -2.34 18.93 -29.48
N LYS A 618 -2.37 20.11 -28.82
CA LYS A 618 -2.76 21.41 -29.41
C LYS A 618 -1.96 21.85 -30.65
N LEU A 619 -0.74 21.36 -30.80
CA LEU A 619 0.16 21.68 -31.92
C LEU A 619 0.21 20.59 -33.00
N ARG A 620 -0.54 19.48 -32.83
CA ARG A 620 -0.59 18.38 -33.81
C ARG A 620 -1.72 18.60 -34.82
N PRO A 621 -1.54 18.22 -36.10
CA PRO A 621 -2.60 18.22 -37.11
C PRO A 621 -3.83 17.40 -36.69
N ALA A 622 -5.02 17.96 -36.90
CA ALA A 622 -6.29 17.36 -36.47
C ALA A 622 -6.56 15.97 -37.08
N HIS A 623 -6.04 15.69 -38.28
CA HIS A 623 -6.23 14.43 -39.00
C HIS A 623 -5.21 13.33 -38.65
N GLU A 624 -4.20 13.61 -37.81
CA GLU A 624 -3.28 12.58 -37.33
C GLU A 624 -3.96 11.63 -36.33
N LEU A 625 -3.39 10.42 -36.18
CA LEU A 625 -3.73 9.52 -35.09
C LEU A 625 -3.40 10.12 -33.73
N VAL A 626 -4.26 9.87 -32.75
CA VAL A 626 -3.98 10.15 -31.34
C VAL A 626 -2.69 9.44 -30.87
N PRO A 627 -1.88 10.05 -29.97
CA PRO A 627 -0.53 9.58 -29.65
C PRO A 627 -0.38 8.08 -29.38
N LEU A 628 -1.28 7.48 -28.60
CA LEU A 628 -1.17 6.06 -28.26
C LEU A 628 -1.56 5.12 -29.42
N ARG A 629 -2.52 5.52 -30.28
CA ARG A 629 -2.88 4.74 -31.47
C ARG A 629 -1.78 4.78 -32.53
N GLU A 630 -1.04 5.88 -32.60
CA GLU A 630 0.19 5.98 -33.40
C GLU A 630 1.29 5.05 -32.85
N GLU A 631 1.57 5.08 -31.53
CA GLU A 631 2.51 4.14 -30.87
C GLU A 631 2.11 2.68 -31.14
N GLN A 632 0.83 2.36 -30.97
CA GLN A 632 0.26 1.03 -31.18
C GLN A 632 0.42 0.60 -32.65
N LEU A 633 0.10 1.48 -33.61
CA LEU A 633 0.24 1.16 -35.04
C LEU A 633 1.70 0.89 -35.43
N GLN A 634 2.65 1.66 -34.91
CA GLN A 634 4.09 1.43 -35.13
C GLN A 634 4.57 0.09 -34.55
N GLN A 635 4.06 -0.32 -33.38
CA GLN A 635 4.32 -1.64 -32.80
C GLN A 635 3.72 -2.77 -33.66
N ILE A 636 2.50 -2.60 -34.15
CA ILE A 636 1.83 -3.58 -35.02
C ILE A 636 2.57 -3.71 -36.37
N LEU A 637 3.02 -2.61 -36.97
CA LEU A 637 3.82 -2.59 -38.20
C LEU A 637 5.16 -3.33 -38.03
N GLN A 638 5.82 -3.23 -36.87
CA GLN A 638 7.02 -4.02 -36.55
C GLN A 638 6.71 -5.50 -36.30
N GLY A 639 5.51 -5.82 -35.79
CA GLY A 639 5.03 -7.20 -35.60
C GLY A 639 4.64 -7.90 -36.92
N SER A 640 4.01 -7.18 -37.84
CA SER A 640 3.54 -7.70 -39.14
C SER A 640 4.68 -8.30 -39.97
N GLN A 641 5.85 -7.67 -39.98
CA GLN A 641 7.09 -8.14 -40.62
C GLN A 641 7.57 -9.54 -40.17
N ARG A 642 7.01 -10.10 -39.09
CA ARG A 642 7.29 -11.44 -38.58
C ARG A 642 6.15 -12.43 -38.85
N CYS A 643 5.28 -12.13 -39.81
CA CYS A 643 4.22 -13.03 -40.26
C CYS A 643 4.60 -13.76 -41.54
N GLU A 644 4.13 -14.99 -41.67
CA GLU A 644 4.00 -15.68 -42.96
C GLU A 644 2.53 -15.75 -43.37
N SER A 645 2.28 -15.99 -44.66
CA SER A 645 0.93 -15.93 -45.21
C SER A 645 0.74 -16.84 -46.42
N VAL A 646 -0.46 -17.42 -46.53
CA VAL A 646 -0.97 -18.06 -47.74
C VAL A 646 -2.15 -17.23 -48.25
N PRO A 647 -2.09 -16.62 -49.45
CA PRO A 647 -3.23 -15.92 -50.02
C PRO A 647 -4.34 -16.93 -50.37
N CYS A 648 -5.59 -16.55 -50.13
CA CYS A 648 -6.77 -17.31 -50.52
C CYS A 648 -7.52 -16.56 -51.62
N THR A 649 -8.72 -17.03 -51.99
CA THR A 649 -9.58 -16.32 -52.95
C THR A 649 -10.29 -15.13 -52.31
N ASN A 650 -10.63 -14.13 -53.13
CA ASN A 650 -11.56 -13.04 -52.80
C ASN A 650 -11.17 -12.20 -51.56
N GLY A 651 -9.95 -11.67 -51.51
CA GLY A 651 -9.51 -10.77 -50.42
C GLY A 651 -9.27 -11.43 -49.06
N LEU A 652 -9.33 -12.77 -49.03
CA LEU A 652 -9.05 -13.59 -47.85
C LEU A 652 -7.57 -14.00 -47.81
N TYR A 653 -6.99 -13.99 -46.61
CA TYR A 653 -5.62 -14.45 -46.36
C TYR A 653 -5.59 -15.36 -45.14
N MET A 654 -4.83 -16.45 -45.19
CA MET A 654 -4.36 -17.12 -43.98
C MET A 654 -3.01 -16.52 -43.60
N VAL A 655 -2.88 -16.05 -42.36
CA VAL A 655 -1.68 -15.38 -41.83
C VAL A 655 -1.28 -15.98 -40.49
N ARG A 656 0.01 -16.16 -40.23
CA ARG A 656 0.55 -16.76 -39.01
C ARG A 656 1.75 -15.96 -38.50
N TYR A 657 1.72 -15.57 -37.22
CA TYR A 657 2.83 -14.89 -36.57
C TYR A 657 3.94 -15.87 -36.13
N LEU A 658 5.20 -15.53 -36.42
CA LEU A 658 6.37 -16.36 -36.16
C LEU A 658 7.23 -15.87 -34.97
N GLY A 659 6.83 -14.78 -34.31
CA GLY A 659 7.47 -14.33 -33.08
C GLY A 659 7.02 -15.12 -31.84
N ALA A 660 7.56 -14.75 -30.67
CA ALA A 660 7.15 -15.32 -29.40
C ALA A 660 5.69 -14.99 -29.07
N THR A 661 4.95 -15.99 -28.60
CA THR A 661 3.54 -15.90 -28.14
C THR A 661 3.45 -16.11 -26.63
N GLN A 662 2.30 -15.81 -26.03
CA GLN A 662 2.04 -16.05 -24.59
C GLN A 662 2.29 -17.51 -24.16
N LEU A 663 2.09 -18.48 -25.05
CA LEU A 663 2.32 -19.91 -24.80
C LEU A 663 3.73 -20.38 -25.15
N ASN A 664 4.58 -19.55 -25.78
CA ASN A 664 5.84 -19.96 -26.43
C ASN A 664 5.68 -21.07 -27.48
N ILE A 665 4.48 -21.16 -28.07
CA ILE A 665 4.12 -22.05 -29.19
C ILE A 665 3.89 -21.16 -30.42
N PRO A 666 4.27 -21.55 -31.65
CA PRO A 666 3.95 -20.78 -32.86
C PRO A 666 2.45 -20.44 -32.93
N ASP A 667 2.11 -19.24 -33.41
CA ASP A 667 0.71 -18.84 -33.57
C ASP A 667 -0.04 -19.81 -34.49
N SER A 668 -1.35 -19.93 -34.28
CA SER A 668 -2.22 -20.67 -35.19
C SER A 668 -2.48 -19.86 -36.47
N TRP A 669 -2.79 -20.54 -37.58
CA TRP A 669 -3.19 -19.85 -38.82
C TRP A 669 -4.48 -19.06 -38.59
N ARG A 670 -4.39 -17.73 -38.70
CA ARG A 670 -5.53 -16.82 -38.59
C ARG A 670 -6.07 -16.51 -39.97
N HIS A 671 -7.39 -16.58 -40.14
CA HIS A 671 -8.05 -16.12 -41.35
C HIS A 671 -8.32 -14.62 -41.22
N VAL A 672 -7.93 -13.85 -42.24
CA VAL A 672 -8.08 -12.40 -42.34
C VAL A 672 -9.00 -12.07 -43.50
N ASN A 673 -9.97 -11.20 -43.28
CA ASN A 673 -10.86 -10.65 -44.29
C ASN A 673 -10.76 -9.12 -44.26
N LEU A 674 -10.07 -8.56 -45.26
CA LEU A 674 -9.80 -7.12 -45.34
C LEU A 674 -11.05 -6.27 -45.61
N ASP A 675 -12.08 -6.84 -46.24
CA ASP A 675 -13.30 -6.13 -46.61
C ASP A 675 -14.33 -6.06 -45.48
N ARG A 676 -14.24 -6.96 -44.51
CA ARG A 676 -15.11 -6.96 -43.31
C ARG A 676 -14.43 -6.46 -42.03
N TRP A 677 -13.13 -6.19 -42.08
CA TRP A 677 -12.29 -5.93 -40.90
C TRP A 677 -12.35 -7.08 -39.86
N GLU A 678 -12.39 -8.33 -40.35
CA GLU A 678 -12.45 -9.53 -39.52
C GLU A 678 -11.09 -10.25 -39.51
N CYS A 679 -10.62 -10.66 -38.33
CA CYS A 679 -9.54 -11.63 -38.18
C CYS A 679 -9.91 -12.72 -37.15
N THR A 680 -9.47 -13.96 -37.34
CA THR A 680 -9.66 -15.04 -36.34
C THR A 680 -8.61 -15.04 -35.21
N CYS A 681 -7.89 -13.93 -35.01
CA CYS A 681 -7.33 -13.57 -33.69
C CYS A 681 -8.29 -12.70 -32.86
N GLN A 682 -9.39 -12.24 -33.45
CA GLN A 682 -10.43 -11.40 -32.84
C GLN A 682 -9.98 -10.00 -32.36
N ASP A 683 -8.67 -9.71 -32.24
CA ASP A 683 -8.14 -8.39 -31.87
C ASP A 683 -8.67 -7.23 -32.71
N TRP A 684 -8.83 -7.42 -34.03
CA TRP A 684 -9.27 -6.34 -34.93
C TRP A 684 -10.67 -5.86 -34.55
N GLN A 685 -11.55 -6.84 -34.27
CA GLN A 685 -12.91 -6.64 -33.82
C GLN A 685 -12.99 -6.16 -32.36
N ASP A 686 -12.09 -6.63 -31.49
CA ASP A 686 -12.05 -6.21 -30.08
C ASP A 686 -11.50 -4.79 -29.87
N GLN A 687 -10.53 -4.37 -30.67
CA GLN A 687 -9.87 -3.06 -30.56
C GLN A 687 -10.52 -1.96 -31.40
N HIS A 688 -11.33 -2.34 -32.41
CA HIS A 688 -11.67 -1.49 -33.56
C HIS A 688 -10.43 -0.86 -34.23
N PHE A 689 -9.34 -1.63 -34.29
CA PHE A 689 -8.02 -1.22 -34.80
C PHE A 689 -7.27 -2.43 -35.36
N PRO A 690 -6.55 -2.35 -36.49
CA PRO A 690 -6.01 -3.53 -37.18
C PRO A 690 -5.03 -4.32 -36.31
N CYS A 691 -5.13 -5.64 -36.35
CA CYS A 691 -4.13 -6.54 -35.76
C CYS A 691 -2.92 -6.74 -36.70
N LEU A 692 -1.86 -7.37 -36.20
CA LEU A 692 -0.65 -7.64 -37.00
C LEU A 692 -0.91 -8.51 -38.24
N HIS A 693 -1.89 -9.42 -38.17
CA HIS A 693 -2.33 -10.23 -39.31
C HIS A 693 -3.05 -9.38 -40.36
N ALA A 694 -3.82 -8.37 -39.94
CA ALA A 694 -4.54 -7.46 -40.83
C ALA A 694 -3.60 -6.52 -41.58
N ILE A 695 -2.58 -5.97 -40.89
CA ILE A 695 -1.53 -5.17 -41.52
C ILE A 695 -0.78 -5.99 -42.57
N HIS A 696 -0.29 -7.18 -42.21
CA HIS A 696 0.44 -8.06 -43.13
C HIS A 696 -0.38 -8.44 -44.37
N ALA A 697 -1.66 -8.77 -44.20
CA ALA A 697 -2.55 -9.04 -45.33
C ALA A 697 -2.77 -7.79 -46.22
N ALA A 698 -2.94 -6.61 -45.63
CA ALA A 698 -3.14 -5.36 -46.36
C ALA A 698 -1.89 -4.93 -47.15
N GLU A 699 -0.69 -5.16 -46.62
CA GLU A 699 0.57 -4.92 -47.35
C GLU A 699 0.69 -5.79 -48.61
N LEU A 700 0.23 -7.04 -48.55
CA LEU A 700 0.18 -7.95 -49.70
C LEU A 700 -0.90 -7.57 -50.73
N ASP A 701 -2.07 -7.13 -50.26
CA ASP A 701 -3.16 -6.56 -51.08
C ASP A 701 -2.81 -5.17 -51.65
N ARG A 702 -1.71 -4.56 -51.19
CA ARG A 702 -1.30 -3.16 -51.46
C ARG A 702 -2.34 -2.13 -51.03
N ARG A 703 -3.14 -2.48 -50.04
CA ARG A 703 -4.21 -1.68 -49.46
C ARG A 703 -3.65 -0.67 -48.46
N ARG A 704 -4.19 0.55 -48.47
CA ARG A 704 -3.72 1.62 -47.57
C ARG A 704 -4.11 1.32 -46.13
N ILE A 705 -3.16 1.47 -45.20
CA ILE A 705 -3.33 1.14 -43.77
C ILE A 705 -4.43 1.98 -43.10
N ASP A 706 -4.66 3.20 -43.56
CA ASP A 706 -5.76 4.08 -43.10
C ASP A 706 -7.17 3.60 -43.54
N SER A 707 -7.27 2.54 -44.33
CA SER A 707 -8.55 1.90 -44.71
C SER A 707 -8.92 0.67 -43.84
N LEU A 708 -8.24 0.52 -42.69
CA LEU A 708 -8.35 -0.64 -41.78
C LEU A 708 -8.92 -0.27 -40.39
N TYR A 709 -9.28 0.99 -40.16
CA TYR A 709 -9.88 1.50 -38.93
C TYR A 709 -10.70 2.77 -39.23
N ASP A 710 -11.58 3.20 -38.31
CA ASP A 710 -12.22 4.53 -38.41
C ASP A 710 -11.19 5.62 -38.08
N THR A 711 -10.71 6.29 -39.12
CA THR A 711 -9.72 7.38 -39.04
C THR A 711 -10.25 8.59 -38.27
N ARG A 712 -11.57 8.83 -38.25
CA ARG A 712 -12.17 9.94 -37.50
C ARG A 712 -12.19 9.63 -36.01
N GLN A 713 -12.67 8.44 -35.61
CA GLN A 713 -12.71 8.06 -34.18
C GLN A 713 -11.32 8.08 -33.53
N ASN A 714 -10.30 7.63 -34.25
CA ASN A 714 -8.92 7.61 -33.75
C ASN A 714 -8.12 8.90 -34.04
N SER A 715 -8.77 9.96 -34.52
CA SER A 715 -8.13 11.25 -34.86
C SER A 715 -7.92 12.17 -33.66
N ILE A 716 -6.96 13.08 -33.80
CA ILE A 716 -6.75 14.20 -32.87
C ILE A 716 -7.94 15.18 -32.88
N GLU A 717 -8.69 15.30 -33.99
CA GLU A 717 -9.94 16.06 -34.05
C GLU A 717 -11.00 15.49 -33.08
N ASN A 718 -11.24 14.17 -33.13
CA ASN A 718 -12.17 13.49 -32.22
C ASN A 718 -11.74 13.61 -30.75
N TYR A 719 -10.43 13.52 -30.49
CA TYR A 719 -9.87 13.73 -29.14
C TYR A 719 -10.05 15.18 -28.64
N LEU A 720 -9.80 16.18 -29.49
CA LEU A 720 -10.05 17.59 -29.15
C LEU A 720 -11.54 17.88 -28.90
N ASN A 721 -12.43 17.26 -29.68
CA ASN A 721 -13.88 17.35 -29.49
C ASN A 721 -14.33 16.66 -28.18
N CYS A 722 -13.77 15.49 -27.84
CA CYS A 722 -13.99 14.79 -26.57
C CYS A 722 -13.75 15.69 -25.34
N TYR A 723 -12.73 16.55 -25.42
CA TYR A 723 -12.40 17.50 -24.36
C TYR A 723 -12.79 18.94 -24.68
N ALA A 724 -13.67 19.22 -25.64
CA ALA A 724 -13.98 20.60 -26.05
C ALA A 724 -14.70 21.39 -24.95
N THR A 725 -15.68 20.78 -24.28
CA THR A 725 -16.49 21.44 -23.26
C THR A 725 -15.64 21.87 -22.05
N LEU A 726 -15.87 23.10 -21.59
CA LEU A 726 -15.24 23.65 -20.40
C LEU A 726 -16.04 23.27 -19.15
N PHE A 727 -15.31 22.90 -18.09
CA PHE A 727 -15.87 22.70 -16.76
C PHE A 727 -15.21 23.66 -15.77
N THR A 728 -16.02 24.40 -15.03
CA THR A 728 -15.61 25.42 -14.06
C THR A 728 -15.81 24.86 -12.65
N PRO A 729 -14.75 24.45 -11.93
CA PRO A 729 -14.85 23.99 -10.56
C PRO A 729 -15.15 25.16 -9.63
N TRP A 730 -15.90 24.93 -8.56
CA TRP A 730 -16.19 25.95 -7.55
C TRP A 730 -15.41 25.66 -6.25
N PRO A 731 -14.58 26.58 -5.73
CA PRO A 731 -13.94 26.37 -4.44
C PRO A 731 -14.98 26.32 -3.31
N VAL A 732 -14.80 25.41 -2.36
CA VAL A 732 -15.73 25.21 -1.23
C VAL A 732 -15.96 26.48 -0.40
N ASP A 733 -14.94 27.33 -0.29
CA ASP A 733 -14.99 28.60 0.47
C ASP A 733 -15.35 29.83 -0.39
N ALA A 734 -15.49 29.69 -1.71
CA ALA A 734 -15.76 30.82 -2.62
C ALA A 734 -17.19 31.40 -2.51
N SER A 735 -18.07 30.78 -1.72
CA SER A 735 -19.36 31.35 -1.33
C SER A 735 -19.80 30.83 0.03
N PRO A 736 -20.46 31.65 0.87
CA PRO A 736 -21.00 31.20 2.14
C PRO A 736 -22.25 30.34 1.91
N ILE A 737 -22.02 29.06 1.59
CA ILE A 737 -23.08 28.06 1.49
C ILE A 737 -23.65 27.82 2.90
N GLU A 738 -24.90 28.24 3.11
CA GLU A 738 -25.60 28.01 4.37
C GLU A 738 -25.81 26.51 4.59
N PRO A 739 -25.51 25.96 5.79
CA PRO A 739 -25.70 24.56 6.07
C PRO A 739 -27.19 24.24 6.20
N GLU A 740 -27.70 23.31 5.39
CA GLU A 740 -29.10 22.88 5.44
C GLU A 740 -29.35 22.06 6.72
N VAL A 741 -29.64 22.73 7.84
CA VAL A 741 -29.73 22.15 9.19
C VAL A 741 -30.73 20.99 9.31
N SER A 742 -31.69 20.87 8.37
CA SER A 742 -32.62 19.74 8.30
C SER A 742 -31.96 18.40 7.94
N VAL A 743 -30.78 18.43 7.30
CA VAL A 743 -30.04 17.22 6.91
C VAL A 743 -29.32 16.63 8.12
N LYS A 744 -29.64 15.38 8.42
CA LYS A 744 -29.00 14.53 9.43
C LYS A 744 -28.03 13.56 8.76
N THR A 745 -26.87 13.35 9.37
CA THR A 745 -25.89 12.36 8.91
C THR A 745 -26.15 10.99 9.52
N PRO A 746 -25.66 9.88 8.92
CA PRO A 746 -25.67 8.57 9.56
C PRO A 746 -25.04 8.56 10.97
N LEU A 747 -24.01 9.38 11.20
CA LEU A 747 -23.37 9.54 12.51
C LEU A 747 -24.29 10.14 13.58
N ASP A 748 -25.28 10.95 13.20
CA ASP A 748 -26.24 11.54 14.14
C ASP A 748 -27.17 10.48 14.75
N PHE A 749 -27.54 9.46 13.97
CA PHE A 749 -28.31 8.32 14.45
C PHE A 749 -27.43 7.39 15.31
N PHE A 750 -26.21 7.10 14.85
CA PHE A 750 -25.27 6.21 15.55
C PHE A 750 -24.80 6.75 16.91
N PHE A 751 -24.61 8.08 17.04
CA PHE A 751 -24.17 8.75 18.27
C PHE A 751 -25.30 9.50 18.99
N SER A 752 -26.54 9.02 18.88
CA SER A 752 -27.75 9.63 19.46
C SER A 752 -27.65 9.90 20.97
N GLN A 753 -28.26 11.01 21.40
CA GLN A 753 -28.33 11.42 22.80
C GLN A 753 -29.56 10.84 23.51
N ASP A 754 -29.34 10.36 24.73
CA ASP A 754 -30.41 10.14 25.71
C ASP A 754 -30.99 11.49 26.16
N GLY A 755 -32.23 11.50 26.63
CA GLY A 755 -32.89 12.65 27.27
C GLY A 755 -32.21 13.18 28.55
N SER A 756 -31.05 12.65 28.92
CA SER A 756 -30.15 13.16 29.97
C SER A 756 -29.01 14.05 29.43
N GLY A 757 -28.99 14.35 28.13
CA GLY A 757 -27.91 15.07 27.45
C GLY A 757 -26.61 14.26 27.29
N ARG A 758 -26.64 12.96 27.61
CA ARG A 758 -25.53 12.03 27.45
C ARG A 758 -25.72 11.28 26.13
N ARG A 759 -24.68 11.18 25.30
CA ARG A 759 -24.69 10.24 24.17
C ARG A 759 -24.70 8.82 24.72
N LYS A 760 -25.53 7.93 24.15
CA LYS A 760 -25.46 6.51 24.47
C LYS A 760 -24.05 6.00 24.18
N PRO A 761 -23.49 5.10 25.00
CA PRO A 761 -22.48 4.19 24.48
C PRO A 761 -23.08 3.51 23.26
N GLY A 762 -22.38 3.53 22.11
CA GLY A 762 -22.79 2.76 20.93
C GLY A 762 -23.04 1.29 21.32
N PRO A 763 -23.87 0.55 20.57
CA PRO A 763 -24.21 -0.82 20.91
C PRO A 763 -22.94 -1.60 21.25
N ARG A 764 -22.88 -2.21 22.46
CA ARG A 764 -21.76 -3.11 22.80
C ARG A 764 -21.61 -4.08 21.63
N PRO A 765 -20.40 -4.28 21.07
CA PRO A 765 -20.21 -5.25 20.00
C PRO A 765 -20.57 -6.63 20.53
N LYS A 766 -21.82 -7.04 20.28
CA LYS A 766 -22.12 -8.44 20.07
C LYS A 766 -21.20 -8.83 18.93
N ASN A 767 -20.29 -9.79 19.14
CA ASN A 767 -19.55 -10.38 18.05
C ASN A 767 -20.59 -10.80 17.01
N ARG A 768 -20.68 -10.06 15.89
CA ARG A 768 -21.58 -10.38 14.78
C ARG A 768 -20.94 -11.57 14.10
N LYS A 769 -21.14 -12.76 14.71
CA LYS A 769 -20.98 -14.04 14.03
C LYS A 769 -21.67 -13.84 12.69
N VAL A 770 -20.89 -13.84 11.60
CA VAL A 770 -21.44 -13.78 10.25
C VAL A 770 -22.48 -14.89 10.18
N SER A 771 -23.74 -14.52 9.98
CA SER A 771 -24.85 -15.45 10.11
C SER A 771 -24.94 -16.27 8.83
N ILE A 772 -24.09 -17.30 8.76
CA ILE A 772 -24.04 -18.31 7.70
C ILE A 772 -25.43 -18.94 7.48
N ALA A 773 -26.32 -18.88 8.48
CA ALA A 773 -27.74 -19.24 8.40
C ALA A 773 -28.63 -18.35 7.49
N SER A 774 -28.05 -17.47 6.66
CA SER A 774 -28.75 -16.82 5.53
C SER A 774 -28.34 -17.39 4.16
N MET A 775 -27.37 -18.31 4.10
CA MET A 775 -26.94 -18.98 2.86
C MET A 775 -27.90 -20.11 2.40
N LEU A 776 -29.14 -20.14 2.88
CA LEU A 776 -30.11 -21.23 2.62
C LEU A 776 -31.57 -20.72 2.47
N SER A 777 -31.82 -19.75 1.59
CA SER A 777 -33.18 -19.48 1.10
C SER A 777 -33.23 -18.86 -0.31
N ARG A 778 -32.84 -19.67 -1.31
CA ARG A 778 -32.97 -19.44 -2.77
C ARG A 778 -32.16 -18.27 -3.33
#